data_AF-A0A4V6AQ65-F1
#
_entry.id   AF-A0A4V6AQ65-F1
#
_cell.length_a   1.000
_cell.length_b   1.000
_cell.length_c   1.000
_cell.angle_alpha   90.00
_cell.angle_beta   90.00
_cell.angle_gamma   90.00
#
_symmetry.space_group_name_H-M   'P 1'
#
loop_
_entity.id
_entity.type
_entity.pdbx_description
1 polymer ?
#
loop_
_entity_poly.entity_id
_entity_poly.type
_entity_poly.pdbx_seq_one_letter_code
_entity_poly.pdbx_strand_id
1 'polypeptide(L)'
;MDAKDQRLDPVRCFTVNSLRLDPERWREFVSEEESRVTLSSFFNTQDYSHLFIHQGPEDGLSASLHFPKQVHTKVIRVSKTGRDILTKENTRTNLMIQEEQGGDVVSSIITVCQELTCPLLSNPETNSSWAVGVAEEALRSMETLKNEALVIKAHTGGRTFLPQPDIPHDQHLHGNDVHGDTEEWKLSDRKLLHNCDSTIIGWAGLVSDFLQQESCQSVPDGPKPLPSEEFSFWTSRLKNLVHIQEQLSSSRGQQVALLLQRADSVYWSTLRDVHRNVHRGVKEAEDVTLILRPLQEKLEQVEQMEYQQLGANMAAVMEAVRLVWTGSEFYRRPCRMVVLLQKISNLLVHLSRKCLRGQEVMRGLMSSPGPVLDDVRLVIWTLQSFKEAYIQCRTLLENQNQLHQLDQVVLSGVDGRMWTDVVQGVYEDFLCHVTALSDCDYDPTDPDDQSFELHLDQFVVQVTDLESRLVSVLSRAFEDCCDSSSAAQLVKMFRFLLDRPLIQDQVRPHLIRLVETVLVELDQTERLLSSQKDRAATFSRDDITQSYLSLSHMVSRYNEVVSDVLQVERPLIQDQLQDLNRTLSELQTKTWTCEGVQHLVEQHRHSVLIFHSTVSEARANMDAMTHIIQGWAELQLLQRSGESLLEGGATEQSYRRIREDGQELLRLTQVNCDLYRAEDSSDTWIRYLDHIDDLVQDGLLQLLLRSLHFFSDNTNSQVHLSDIRNTQPSVGGGLFDLVKSIITDIYTAANQLARISVSRHGNYQETLQQCQDLRALEQEVMRHMQQVRDDAESLREGLDRYAHLWESDRQGVMHEFLKYGRQVRPEEPDAEETPPTLKDVQREIESLHRLSEQVTHLDDVIVLHGWLQVDLRPFRDSLLSIIYDWRHMYTEYLLDSVSDRPVRSTGRSGPVHSPVRSTGRCSSDTDPSSGPEQTERGTMMRTYR
;
A
#
# COMPACT_ATOMS: atom_id res chain seq x y z
N MET A 1 25.43 36.48 45.46
CA MET A 1 26.45 37.52 45.83
C MET A 1 25.74 38.80 46.26
N ASP A 2 26.45 39.82 46.74
CA ASP A 2 25.88 41.17 46.98
C ASP A 2 26.15 42.10 45.78
N ALA A 3 25.27 43.07 45.54
CA ALA A 3 25.37 44.05 44.45
C ALA A 3 26.58 44.99 44.58
N LYS A 4 27.27 44.98 45.73
CA LYS A 4 28.53 45.70 46.00
C LYS A 4 29.77 44.83 45.89
N ASP A 5 29.67 43.58 45.42
CA ASP A 5 30.85 42.73 45.19
C ASP A 5 31.65 43.25 43.99
N GLN A 6 32.85 43.78 44.27
CA GLN A 6 33.79 44.35 43.30
C GLN A 6 34.21 43.37 42.18
N ARG A 7 34.01 42.06 42.38
CA ARG A 7 34.22 41.05 41.32
C ARG A 7 33.21 41.18 40.17
N LEU A 8 32.04 41.79 40.42
CA LEU A 8 31.05 42.08 39.39
C LEU A 8 31.34 43.36 38.60
N ASP A 9 32.27 44.23 39.05
CA ASP A 9 32.55 45.51 38.37
C ASP A 9 32.93 45.35 36.88
N PRO A 10 33.81 44.40 36.46
CA PRO A 10 34.17 44.26 35.04
C PRO A 10 32.99 43.76 34.20
N VAL A 11 32.23 42.80 34.72
CA VAL A 11 31.06 42.21 34.05
C VAL A 11 29.94 43.24 33.90
N ARG A 12 29.64 44.01 34.95
CA ARG A 12 28.68 45.12 34.90
C ARG A 12 29.07 46.13 33.82
N CYS A 13 30.31 46.61 33.84
CA CYS A 13 30.76 47.65 32.91
C CYS A 13 30.73 47.19 31.44
N PHE A 14 31.01 45.91 31.16
CA PHE A 14 30.84 45.36 29.82
C PHE A 14 29.35 45.21 29.45
N THR A 15 28.54 44.61 30.33
CA THR A 15 27.11 44.30 30.08
C THR A 15 26.27 45.56 29.85
N VAL A 16 26.40 46.55 30.72
CA VAL A 16 25.70 47.84 30.61
C VAL A 16 26.02 48.54 29.28
N ASN A 17 27.28 48.49 28.83
CA ASN A 17 27.71 49.14 27.59
C ASN A 17 27.31 48.36 26.32
N SER A 18 27.46 47.03 26.32
CA SER A 18 27.18 46.17 25.14
C SER A 18 25.68 46.03 24.85
N LEU A 19 24.85 45.90 25.90
CA LEU A 19 23.38 45.82 25.81
C LEU A 19 22.69 47.20 25.91
N ARG A 20 23.43 48.28 26.18
CA ARG A 20 22.91 49.67 26.34
C ARG A 20 21.84 49.80 27.43
N LEU A 21 22.01 49.10 28.55
CA LEU A 21 21.04 49.03 29.65
C LEU A 21 21.18 50.19 30.63
N ASP A 22 20.11 50.45 31.39
CA ASP A 22 20.14 51.38 32.52
C ASP A 22 20.92 50.77 33.72
N PRO A 23 21.83 51.52 34.38
CA PRO A 23 22.45 51.12 35.65
C PRO A 23 21.47 50.81 36.81
N GLU A 24 20.20 51.19 36.73
CA GLU A 24 19.11 50.73 37.61
C GLU A 24 18.81 49.24 37.36
N ARG A 25 18.55 48.83 36.10
CA ARG A 25 18.21 47.44 35.73
C ARG A 25 19.27 46.42 36.12
N TRP A 26 20.55 46.78 36.04
CA TRP A 26 21.63 45.88 36.52
C TRP A 26 21.57 45.66 38.04
N ARG A 27 21.11 46.63 38.84
CA ARG A 27 20.94 46.46 40.29
C ARG A 27 19.74 45.57 40.61
N GLU A 28 18.66 45.67 39.84
CA GLU A 28 17.49 44.79 39.95
C GLU A 28 17.89 43.33 39.66
N PHE A 29 18.51 43.09 38.50
CA PHE A 29 19.07 41.78 38.11
C PHE A 29 20.02 41.16 39.16
N VAL A 30 20.94 41.93 39.74
CA VAL A 30 21.85 41.42 40.80
C VAL A 30 21.16 41.33 42.18
N SER A 31 19.89 41.75 42.29
CA SER A 31 19.06 41.56 43.49
C SER A 31 18.14 40.33 43.42
N GLU A 32 17.85 39.80 42.22
CA GLU A 32 17.11 38.55 42.01
C GLU A 32 17.86 37.33 42.55
N GLU A 33 17.17 36.46 43.29
CA GLU A 33 17.85 35.35 43.97
C GLU A 33 18.39 34.29 43.00
N GLU A 34 17.70 34.00 41.89
CA GLU A 34 18.17 33.06 40.85
C GLU A 34 19.45 33.57 40.17
N SER A 35 19.44 34.81 39.69
CA SER A 35 20.61 35.52 39.15
C SER A 35 21.76 35.58 40.17
N ARG A 36 21.47 35.82 41.47
CA ARG A 36 22.46 35.80 42.57
C ARG A 36 23.06 34.43 42.84
N VAL A 37 22.28 33.35 42.71
CA VAL A 37 22.74 31.96 42.85
C VAL A 37 23.64 31.59 41.67
N THR A 38 23.22 31.85 40.44
CA THR A 38 24.01 31.59 39.22
C THR A 38 25.35 32.33 39.24
N LEU A 39 25.35 33.63 39.56
CA LEU A 39 26.59 34.41 39.71
C LEU A 39 27.46 33.86 40.85
N SER A 40 26.88 33.47 41.99
CA SER A 40 27.62 32.89 43.11
C SER A 40 28.31 31.57 42.73
N SER A 41 27.63 30.70 41.99
CA SER A 41 28.18 29.44 41.49
C SER A 41 29.31 29.67 40.49
N PHE A 42 29.20 30.64 39.58
CA PHE A 42 30.29 30.96 38.66
C PHE A 42 31.53 31.52 39.38
N PHE A 43 31.36 32.51 40.27
CA PHE A 43 32.51 33.19 40.89
C PHE A 43 33.22 32.36 41.97
N ASN A 44 32.50 31.49 42.70
CA ASN A 44 33.04 30.80 43.88
C ASN A 44 33.41 29.32 43.65
N THR A 45 32.93 28.68 42.58
CA THR A 45 33.19 27.26 42.26
C THR A 45 34.21 27.12 41.12
N GLN A 46 35.02 26.04 41.14
CA GLN A 46 36.06 25.80 40.13
C GLN A 46 35.50 25.17 38.83
N ASP A 47 34.43 24.38 38.93
CA ASP A 47 33.89 23.57 37.83
C ASP A 47 33.29 24.41 36.69
N TYR A 48 32.63 25.52 37.02
CA TYR A 48 32.01 26.41 36.03
C TYR A 48 33.03 27.35 35.40
N SER A 49 33.41 27.05 34.15
CA SER A 49 34.37 27.84 33.36
C SER A 49 33.72 28.97 32.54
N HIS A 50 32.40 28.95 32.37
CA HIS A 50 31.63 29.93 31.60
C HIS A 50 30.39 30.41 32.35
N LEU A 51 29.97 31.63 32.04
CA LEU A 51 28.74 32.29 32.46
C LEU A 51 28.21 33.07 31.25
N PHE A 52 26.93 32.93 30.97
CA PHE A 52 26.24 33.63 29.87
C PHE A 52 25.22 34.59 30.48
N ILE A 53 25.18 35.81 29.96
CA ILE A 53 24.20 36.84 30.33
C ILE A 53 23.47 37.28 29.06
N HIS A 54 22.16 37.25 29.06
CA HIS A 54 21.36 37.69 27.91
C HIS A 54 20.09 38.42 28.37
N GLN A 55 19.45 39.10 27.42
CA GLN A 55 18.15 39.71 27.62
C GLN A 55 17.04 38.70 27.27
N GLY A 56 15.98 38.67 28.08
CA GLY A 56 14.78 37.86 27.83
C GLY A 56 13.75 38.59 26.95
N PRO A 57 12.66 37.91 26.55
CA PRO A 57 11.61 38.50 25.71
C PRO A 57 10.84 39.64 26.39
N GLU A 58 10.75 39.65 27.72
CA GLU A 58 10.14 40.73 28.51
C GLU A 58 11.15 41.83 28.94
N ASP A 59 12.19 42.06 28.13
CA ASP A 59 13.17 43.16 28.27
C ASP A 59 14.07 43.09 29.54
N GLY A 60 13.85 42.11 30.42
CA GLY A 60 14.67 41.80 31.61
C GLY A 60 15.99 41.07 31.32
N LEU A 61 16.91 41.07 32.28
CA LEU A 61 18.19 40.35 32.23
C LEU A 61 18.06 38.94 32.81
N SER A 62 18.86 38.01 32.31
CA SER A 62 18.98 36.66 32.87
C SER A 62 20.40 36.11 32.74
N ALA A 63 20.80 35.20 33.63
CA ALA A 63 22.11 34.56 33.62
C ALA A 63 22.02 33.04 33.72
N SER A 64 22.92 32.36 33.00
CA SER A 64 23.00 30.90 32.94
C SER A 64 24.45 30.39 32.90
N LEU A 65 24.68 29.16 33.38
CA LEU A 65 25.99 28.49 33.35
C LEU A 65 26.20 27.66 32.06
N HIS A 66 25.16 27.56 31.23
CA HIS A 66 25.13 26.87 29.94
C HIS A 66 24.57 27.82 28.88
N PHE A 67 24.86 27.59 27.60
CA PHE A 67 24.38 28.47 26.54
C PHE A 67 22.83 28.45 26.49
N PRO A 68 22.15 29.61 26.49
CA PRO A 68 20.70 29.69 26.53
C PRO A 68 20.05 29.20 25.22
N LYS A 69 18.99 28.39 25.32
CA LYS A 69 18.41 27.65 24.17
C LYS A 69 17.60 28.51 23.18
N GLN A 70 17.20 29.71 23.55
CA GLN A 70 16.36 30.61 22.75
C GLN A 70 16.78 32.07 22.96
N VAL A 71 17.71 32.57 22.14
CA VAL A 71 18.13 33.98 22.19
C VAL A 71 18.24 34.55 20.79
N HIS A 72 17.38 35.52 20.48
CA HIS A 72 17.39 36.26 19.21
C HIS A 72 18.21 37.57 19.28
N THR A 73 18.85 37.84 20.42
CA THR A 73 19.58 39.06 20.75
C THR A 73 21.06 38.76 21.03
N LYS A 74 21.80 39.73 21.60
CA LYS A 74 23.19 39.55 22.03
C LYS A 74 23.26 38.68 23.29
N VAL A 75 24.20 37.74 23.30
CA VAL A 75 24.64 37.01 24.50
C VAL A 75 26.02 37.55 24.91
N ILE A 76 26.21 37.80 26.20
CA ILE A 76 27.51 38.18 26.76
C ILE A 76 28.09 36.97 27.46
N ARG A 77 29.20 36.47 26.93
CA ARG A 77 29.93 35.32 27.45
C ARG A 77 31.07 35.81 28.33
N VAL A 78 31.03 35.41 29.60
CA VAL A 78 32.09 35.61 30.59
C VAL A 78 32.78 34.26 30.77
N SER A 79 34.08 34.19 30.50
CA SER A 79 34.87 32.96 30.57
C SER A 79 36.09 33.14 31.46
N LYS A 80 36.44 32.08 32.21
CA LYS A 80 37.67 32.05 33.01
C LYS A 80 38.85 31.60 32.15
N THR A 81 40.00 32.26 32.28
CA THR A 81 41.25 31.85 31.60
C THR A 81 42.02 30.75 32.34
N GLY A 82 41.56 30.37 33.54
CA GLY A 82 42.09 29.27 34.35
C GLY A 82 41.02 28.72 35.30
N ARG A 83 41.30 27.61 36.00
CA ARG A 83 40.33 26.93 36.88
C ARG A 83 40.25 27.49 38.32
N ASP A 84 40.86 28.64 38.56
CA ASP A 84 40.92 29.24 39.89
C ASP A 84 39.58 29.84 40.34
N ILE A 85 39.42 29.94 41.66
CA ILE A 85 38.31 30.70 42.28
C ILE A 85 38.59 32.20 42.05
N LEU A 86 37.55 32.95 41.67
CA LEU A 86 37.67 34.36 41.33
C LEU A 86 37.71 35.22 42.60
N THR A 87 38.87 35.80 42.88
CA THR A 87 39.14 36.74 43.97
C THR A 87 39.14 38.17 43.44
N LYS A 88 39.05 39.17 44.35
CA LYS A 88 39.02 40.59 43.96
C LYS A 88 40.24 41.05 43.14
N GLU A 89 41.37 40.36 43.27
CA GLU A 89 42.63 40.70 42.61
C GLU A 89 42.76 39.99 41.25
N ASN A 90 42.44 38.69 41.16
CA ASN A 90 42.58 37.94 39.90
C ASN A 90 41.41 38.18 38.92
N THR A 91 40.26 38.70 39.36
CA THR A 91 39.05 38.80 38.51
C THR A 91 39.26 39.68 37.26
N ARG A 92 40.17 40.65 37.28
CA ARG A 92 40.46 41.51 36.10
C ARG A 92 41.45 40.90 35.10
N THR A 93 42.26 39.94 35.52
CA THR A 93 43.24 39.24 34.67
C THR A 93 42.75 37.88 34.20
N ASN A 94 41.87 37.24 34.98
CA ASN A 94 41.44 35.86 34.77
C ASN A 94 40.05 35.75 34.13
N LEU A 95 39.41 36.87 33.77
CA LEU A 95 38.17 36.90 32.99
C LEU A 95 38.42 37.41 31.58
N MET A 96 37.97 36.65 30.59
CA MET A 96 37.73 37.10 29.22
C MET A 96 36.22 37.30 29.04
N ILE A 97 35.82 38.48 28.56
CA ILE A 97 34.41 38.84 28.32
C ILE A 97 34.23 39.14 26.84
N GLN A 98 33.24 38.52 26.22
CA GLN A 98 32.98 38.57 24.78
C GLN A 98 31.48 38.82 24.50
N GLU A 99 31.19 39.39 23.34
CA GLU A 99 29.84 39.54 22.80
C GLU A 99 29.64 38.50 21.69
N GLU A 100 28.63 37.64 21.84
CA GLU A 100 28.22 36.61 20.88
C GLU A 100 26.81 36.95 20.35
N GLN A 101 26.52 36.71 19.07
CA GLN A 101 25.21 36.94 18.48
C GLN A 101 24.37 35.66 18.58
N GLY A 102 23.26 35.68 19.33
CA GLY A 102 22.46 34.48 19.59
C GLY A 102 21.71 33.94 18.36
N GLY A 103 21.37 34.81 17.40
CA GLY A 103 20.43 34.49 16.32
C GLY A 103 20.96 33.67 15.15
N ASP A 104 22.28 33.66 14.88
CA ASP A 104 22.84 32.92 13.73
C ASP A 104 24.27 32.41 14.01
N VAL A 105 24.33 31.30 14.74
CA VAL A 105 25.57 30.59 15.07
C VAL A 105 26.22 29.99 13.81
N VAL A 106 25.44 29.58 12.80
CA VAL A 106 25.96 28.92 11.60
C VAL A 106 26.69 29.91 10.69
N SER A 107 26.12 31.10 10.46
CA SER A 107 26.84 32.20 9.80
C SER A 107 28.08 32.62 10.57
N SER A 108 28.02 32.59 11.91
CA SER A 108 29.18 32.93 12.75
C SER A 108 30.33 31.93 12.55
N ILE A 109 30.03 30.62 12.50
CA ILE A 109 31.01 29.57 12.16
C ILE A 109 31.58 29.79 10.75
N ILE A 110 30.72 29.98 9.74
CA ILE A 110 31.15 30.22 8.35
C ILE A 110 32.10 31.43 8.26
N THR A 111 31.75 32.53 8.94
CA THR A 111 32.54 33.77 8.93
C THR A 111 33.90 33.57 9.63
N VAL A 112 33.93 32.91 10.78
CA VAL A 112 35.19 32.59 11.48
C VAL A 112 36.08 31.66 10.65
N CYS A 113 35.50 30.68 9.96
CA CYS A 113 36.24 29.82 9.05
C CYS A 113 36.80 30.59 7.85
N GLN A 114 35.98 31.38 7.15
CA GLN A 114 36.35 32.07 5.91
C GLN A 114 37.30 33.26 6.13
N GLU A 115 36.98 34.14 7.10
CA GLU A 115 37.70 35.41 7.30
C GLU A 115 38.90 35.26 8.24
N LEU A 116 38.96 34.21 9.06
CA LEU A 116 39.91 34.13 10.17
C LEU A 116 40.74 32.83 10.21
N THR A 117 40.15 31.65 10.42
CA THR A 117 40.95 30.43 10.62
C THR A 117 41.54 29.87 9.33
N CYS A 118 40.83 29.83 8.20
CA CYS A 118 41.42 29.40 6.93
C CYS A 118 42.58 30.34 6.49
N PRO A 119 42.44 31.69 6.48
CA PRO A 119 43.56 32.59 6.14
C PRO A 119 44.77 32.45 7.07
N LEU A 120 44.56 32.25 8.38
CA LEU A 120 45.65 32.04 9.34
C LEU A 120 46.38 30.70 9.15
N LEU A 121 45.66 29.64 8.75
CA LEU A 121 46.21 28.31 8.47
C LEU A 121 46.77 28.18 7.05
N SER A 122 46.43 29.07 6.13
CA SER A 122 47.01 29.15 4.78
C SER A 122 48.31 29.98 4.72
N ASN A 123 48.57 30.84 5.72
CA ASN A 123 49.76 31.69 5.73
C ASN A 123 51.02 30.89 6.13
N PRO A 124 52.08 30.85 5.29
CA PRO A 124 53.32 30.13 5.62
C PRO A 124 54.09 30.71 6.81
N GLU A 125 53.95 31.99 7.13
CA GLU A 125 54.67 32.61 8.25
C GLU A 125 54.17 32.12 9.62
N THR A 126 52.85 32.01 9.81
CA THR A 126 52.24 31.42 11.02
C THR A 126 52.52 29.91 11.11
N ASN A 127 52.46 29.21 9.98
CA ASN A 127 52.69 27.77 9.89
C ASN A 127 54.14 27.35 10.17
N SER A 128 55.11 28.27 10.11
CA SER A 128 56.55 27.98 10.35
C SER A 128 56.87 27.37 11.72
N SER A 129 55.95 27.48 12.68
CA SER A 129 56.04 26.91 14.03
C SER A 129 55.33 25.55 14.20
N TRP A 130 54.61 25.07 13.17
CA TRP A 130 53.81 23.85 13.21
C TRP A 130 54.60 22.65 12.67
N ALA A 131 54.25 21.44 13.11
CA ALA A 131 54.81 20.22 12.54
C ALA A 131 54.33 20.00 11.10
N VAL A 132 55.19 19.44 10.25
CA VAL A 132 54.95 19.24 8.81
C VAL A 132 53.64 18.48 8.60
N GLY A 133 52.77 19.00 7.73
CA GLY A 133 51.45 18.43 7.41
C GLY A 133 50.34 18.77 8.40
N VAL A 134 50.63 19.12 9.66
CA VAL A 134 49.59 19.41 10.67
C VAL A 134 48.78 20.66 10.32
N ALA A 135 49.42 21.68 9.73
CA ALA A 135 48.70 22.84 9.19
C ALA A 135 47.83 22.50 7.97
N GLU A 136 48.29 21.61 7.06
CA GLU A 136 47.47 21.13 5.93
C GLU A 136 46.24 20.32 6.40
N GLU A 137 46.38 19.54 7.48
CA GLU A 137 45.30 18.74 8.07
C GLU A 137 44.29 19.61 8.84
N ALA A 138 44.79 20.61 9.59
CA ALA A 138 43.96 21.60 10.27
C ALA A 138 43.19 22.47 9.25
N LEU A 139 43.83 22.90 8.17
CA LEU A 139 43.18 23.64 7.09
C LEU A 139 42.07 22.82 6.45
N ARG A 140 42.34 21.57 6.03
CA ARG A 140 41.30 20.67 5.50
C ARG A 140 40.15 20.44 6.48
N SER A 141 40.43 20.28 7.77
CA SER A 141 39.40 20.17 8.82
C SER A 141 38.52 21.43 8.90
N MET A 142 39.10 22.62 8.80
CA MET A 142 38.36 23.89 8.80
C MET A 142 37.59 24.12 7.49
N GLU A 143 38.11 23.64 6.36
CA GLU A 143 37.42 23.69 5.05
C GLU A 143 36.23 22.72 5.00
N THR A 144 36.34 21.54 5.60
CA THR A 144 35.21 20.62 5.79
C THR A 144 34.15 21.27 6.68
N LEU A 145 34.53 21.81 7.85
CA LEU A 145 33.58 22.50 8.77
C LEU A 145 32.90 23.71 8.11
N LYS A 146 33.65 24.50 7.31
CA LYS A 146 33.14 25.59 6.46
C LYS A 146 32.06 25.08 5.52
N ASN A 147 32.32 23.97 4.82
CA ASN A 147 31.42 23.40 3.82
C ASN A 147 30.18 22.76 4.46
N GLU A 148 30.33 22.03 5.57
CA GLU A 148 29.23 21.49 6.37
C GLU A 148 28.33 22.62 6.89
N ALA A 149 28.90 23.69 7.47
CA ALA A 149 28.13 24.83 7.94
C ALA A 149 27.41 25.56 6.79
N LEU A 150 28.02 25.67 5.60
CA LEU A 150 27.36 26.21 4.40
C LEU A 150 26.19 25.33 3.95
N VAL A 151 26.33 24.00 3.96
CA VAL A 151 25.24 23.06 3.65
C VAL A 151 24.11 23.18 4.68
N ILE A 152 24.43 23.21 5.98
CA ILE A 152 23.44 23.38 7.06
C ILE A 152 22.68 24.71 6.91
N LYS A 153 23.39 25.82 6.66
CA LYS A 153 22.79 27.15 6.44
C LYS A 153 21.93 27.21 5.18
N ALA A 154 22.29 26.47 4.13
CA ALA A 154 21.44 26.34 2.96
C ALA A 154 20.17 25.53 3.27
N HIS A 155 20.31 24.42 4.00
CA HIS A 155 19.22 23.52 4.34
C HIS A 155 18.18 24.19 5.26
N THR A 156 18.61 24.93 6.28
CA THR A 156 17.71 25.76 7.12
C THR A 156 17.06 26.91 6.34
N GLY A 157 17.67 27.33 5.22
CA GLY A 157 17.09 28.26 4.24
C GLY A 157 16.26 27.59 3.13
N GLY A 158 15.98 26.29 3.21
CA GLY A 158 15.20 25.53 2.22
C GLY A 158 15.91 25.31 0.88
N ARG A 159 17.25 25.20 0.86
CA ARG A 159 18.06 25.02 -0.35
C ARG A 159 19.16 23.96 -0.18
N THR A 160 19.55 23.35 -1.29
CA THR A 160 20.71 22.45 -1.37
C THR A 160 21.89 23.24 -1.94
N PHE A 161 22.94 23.38 -1.13
CA PHE A 161 24.21 23.95 -1.56
C PHE A 161 25.17 22.83 -1.96
N LEU A 162 25.88 23.02 -3.07
CA LEU A 162 26.94 22.13 -3.54
C LEU A 162 28.31 22.75 -3.18
N PRO A 163 29.05 22.20 -2.20
CA PRO A 163 30.38 22.69 -1.86
C PRO A 163 31.31 22.63 -3.06
N GLN A 164 31.94 23.75 -3.42
CA GLN A 164 32.83 23.82 -4.58
C GLN A 164 34.28 23.60 -4.14
N PRO A 165 35.09 22.78 -4.84
CA PRO A 165 36.47 22.52 -4.45
C PRO A 165 37.30 23.80 -4.56
N ASP A 166 38.24 24.01 -3.65
CA ASP A 166 39.07 25.21 -3.63
C ASP A 166 40.20 25.14 -4.68
N ILE A 167 39.81 25.46 -5.91
CA ILE A 167 40.67 25.68 -7.08
C ILE A 167 41.32 27.07 -6.94
N PRO A 168 42.67 27.20 -7.01
CA PRO A 168 43.35 28.49 -6.97
C PRO A 168 42.97 29.42 -8.13
N HIS A 169 42.67 30.68 -7.82
CA HIS A 169 42.14 31.66 -8.78
C HIS A 169 43.09 32.00 -9.96
N ASP A 170 44.40 31.92 -9.77
CA ASP A 170 45.40 32.43 -10.74
C ASP A 170 45.85 31.41 -11.80
N GLN A 171 45.38 30.16 -11.77
CA GLN A 171 45.66 29.23 -12.87
C GLN A 171 44.77 29.52 -14.08
N HIS A 172 45.23 30.46 -14.91
CA HIS A 172 44.86 30.52 -16.33
C HIS A 172 45.22 29.17 -17.00
N LEU A 173 44.25 28.26 -17.05
CA LEU A 173 44.26 27.12 -17.95
C LEU A 173 44.39 27.67 -19.38
N HIS A 174 45.59 27.59 -19.95
CA HIS A 174 45.92 28.21 -21.23
C HIS A 174 45.02 27.65 -22.35
N GLY A 175 44.04 28.46 -22.77
CA GLY A 175 43.35 28.25 -24.03
C GLY A 175 44.32 28.54 -25.18
N ASN A 176 44.36 27.62 -26.14
CA ASN A 176 45.35 27.57 -27.22
C ASN A 176 46.78 27.33 -26.73
N ASP A 177 47.19 26.07 -26.70
CA ASP A 177 48.14 25.64 -27.72
C ASP A 177 47.84 24.21 -28.18
N VAL A 178 47.94 23.99 -29.49
CA VAL A 178 47.86 22.66 -30.09
C VAL A 178 49.26 22.33 -30.57
N HIS A 179 49.94 21.38 -29.92
CA HIS A 179 50.99 20.46 -30.40
C HIS A 179 51.85 19.99 -29.21
N GLY A 180 52.19 18.69 -29.17
CA GLY A 180 53.41 18.21 -28.52
C GLY A 180 53.30 17.69 -27.08
N ASP A 181 53.70 16.42 -26.93
CA ASP A 181 54.38 15.80 -25.80
C ASP A 181 53.73 15.66 -24.42
N THR A 182 54.17 14.60 -23.73
CA THR A 182 53.59 14.05 -22.51
C THR A 182 54.14 14.74 -21.25
N GLU A 183 53.62 15.93 -20.91
CA GLU A 183 53.86 16.52 -19.59
C GLU A 183 53.33 15.58 -18.48
N GLU A 184 54.20 15.16 -17.56
CA GLU A 184 53.79 14.43 -16.37
C GLU A 184 52.92 15.32 -15.48
N TRP A 185 51.72 14.84 -15.12
CA TRP A 185 50.84 15.50 -14.15
C TRP A 185 51.59 15.79 -12.85
N LYS A 186 51.75 17.08 -12.53
CA LYS A 186 52.55 17.52 -11.38
C LYS A 186 51.85 17.07 -10.10
N LEU A 187 52.62 16.92 -9.02
CA LEU A 187 52.09 16.35 -7.77
C LEU A 187 50.96 17.22 -7.16
N SER A 188 50.98 18.53 -7.45
CA SER A 188 49.88 19.48 -7.22
C SER A 188 48.61 19.15 -8.00
N ASP A 189 48.74 18.82 -9.29
CA ASP A 189 47.62 18.54 -10.20
C ASP A 189 46.89 17.26 -9.78
N ARG A 190 47.64 16.26 -9.27
CA ARG A 190 47.06 15.04 -8.68
C ARG A 190 46.31 15.31 -7.36
N LYS A 191 46.80 16.22 -6.50
CA LYS A 191 46.04 16.68 -5.32
C LYS A 191 44.74 17.39 -5.74
N LEU A 192 44.79 18.26 -6.74
CA LEU A 192 43.62 18.96 -7.28
C LEU A 192 42.58 17.98 -7.87
N LEU A 193 43.04 16.96 -8.61
CA LEU A 193 42.16 15.93 -9.18
C LEU A 193 41.43 15.14 -8.09
N HIS A 194 42.16 14.63 -7.09
CA HIS A 194 41.57 13.90 -5.96
C HIS A 194 40.53 14.75 -5.19
N ASN A 195 40.77 16.05 -5.03
CA ASN A 195 39.82 16.97 -4.42
C ASN A 195 38.56 17.16 -5.30
N CYS A 196 38.70 17.19 -6.62
CA CYS A 196 37.56 17.20 -7.55
C CYS A 196 36.76 15.90 -7.46
N ASP A 197 37.42 14.74 -7.57
CA ASP A 197 36.81 13.41 -7.48
C ASP A 197 35.99 13.26 -6.18
N SER A 198 36.60 13.60 -5.04
CA SER A 198 35.95 13.60 -3.71
C SER A 198 34.73 14.52 -3.66
N THR A 199 34.79 15.66 -4.34
CA THR A 199 33.68 16.62 -4.40
C THR A 199 32.53 16.11 -5.27
N ILE A 200 32.80 15.41 -6.37
CA ILE A 200 31.77 14.78 -7.21
C ILE A 200 31.01 13.69 -6.44
N ILE A 201 31.69 12.90 -5.61
CA ILE A 201 31.04 11.92 -4.72
C ILE A 201 30.08 12.64 -3.75
N GLY A 202 30.52 13.74 -3.13
CA GLY A 202 29.68 14.57 -2.26
C GLY A 202 28.47 15.18 -2.98
N TRP A 203 28.64 15.69 -4.20
CA TRP A 203 27.53 16.20 -5.02
C TRP A 203 26.54 15.10 -5.40
N ALA A 204 27.02 13.90 -5.72
CA ALA A 204 26.17 12.76 -6.07
C ALA A 204 25.31 12.30 -4.89
N GLY A 205 25.87 12.27 -3.67
CA GLY A 205 25.11 12.03 -2.44
C GLY A 205 24.03 13.08 -2.22
N LEU A 206 24.42 14.36 -2.08
CA LEU A 206 23.49 15.47 -1.83
C LEU A 206 22.35 15.60 -2.85
N VAL A 207 22.62 15.28 -4.13
CA VAL A 207 21.60 15.27 -5.20
C VAL A 207 20.73 14.01 -5.13
N SER A 208 21.29 12.84 -4.81
CA SER A 208 20.53 11.60 -4.60
C SER A 208 19.54 11.76 -3.43
N ASP A 209 20.05 12.16 -2.26
CA ASP A 209 19.27 12.30 -1.03
C ASP A 209 18.12 13.31 -1.21
N PHE A 210 18.39 14.42 -1.90
CA PHE A 210 17.36 15.40 -2.25
C PHE A 210 16.32 14.84 -3.24
N LEU A 211 16.74 14.11 -4.27
CA LEU A 211 15.81 13.52 -5.24
C LEU A 211 14.94 12.42 -4.64
N GLN A 212 15.41 11.72 -3.61
CA GLN A 212 14.65 10.70 -2.85
C GLN A 212 13.58 11.29 -1.90
N GLN A 213 13.56 12.60 -1.66
CA GLN A 213 12.50 13.24 -0.88
C GLN A 213 11.14 13.11 -1.59
N GLU A 214 10.11 12.65 -0.87
CA GLU A 214 8.73 12.56 -1.35
C GLU A 214 7.75 13.33 -0.46
N SER A 215 6.68 13.85 -1.05
CA SER A 215 5.62 14.60 -0.37
C SER A 215 4.67 13.75 0.49
N CYS A 216 4.90 12.44 0.56
CA CYS A 216 4.16 11.44 1.33
C CYS A 216 4.69 11.25 2.76
N GLN A 217 5.87 11.80 3.10
CA GLN A 217 6.56 11.56 4.36
C GLN A 217 5.87 12.30 5.52
N SER A 218 4.94 11.61 6.20
CA SER A 218 4.23 12.13 7.37
C SER A 218 5.15 12.23 8.60
N VAL A 219 5.13 13.38 9.27
CA VAL A 219 5.69 13.52 10.62
C VAL A 219 4.78 12.76 11.60
N PRO A 220 5.29 11.81 12.42
CA PRO A 220 4.45 10.95 13.26
C PRO A 220 3.61 11.65 14.35
N ASP A 221 3.86 12.93 14.60
CA ASP A 221 3.28 13.73 15.69
C ASP A 221 2.85 15.13 15.16
N GLY A 222 2.48 15.19 13.87
CA GLY A 222 2.09 16.42 13.16
C GLY A 222 0.60 16.48 12.79
N PRO A 223 0.08 17.68 12.44
CA PRO A 223 -1.28 17.81 11.93
C PRO A 223 -1.46 17.01 10.63
N LYS A 224 -2.67 16.47 10.39
CA LYS A 224 -2.98 15.67 9.19
C LYS A 224 -2.78 16.54 7.94
N PRO A 225 -1.96 16.12 6.96
CA PRO A 225 -1.36 17.01 5.96
C PRO A 225 -2.38 17.60 4.97
N LEU A 226 -2.19 18.86 4.58
CA LEU A 226 -3.08 19.64 3.73
C LEU A 226 -2.58 19.76 2.27
N PRO A 227 -3.45 20.09 1.29
CA PRO A 227 -3.05 20.23 -0.12
C PRO A 227 -2.01 21.32 -0.37
N SER A 228 -2.02 22.38 0.44
CA SER A 228 -1.04 23.47 0.43
C SER A 228 0.40 23.00 0.67
N GLU A 229 0.60 21.91 1.41
CA GLU A 229 1.91 21.28 1.59
C GLU A 229 2.41 20.63 0.30
N GLU A 230 1.51 20.04 -0.50
CA GLU A 230 1.87 19.47 -1.82
C GLU A 230 2.32 20.58 -2.78
N PHE A 231 1.56 21.66 -2.87
CA PHE A 231 1.89 22.79 -3.76
C PHE A 231 3.18 23.51 -3.34
N SER A 232 3.39 23.69 -2.04
CA SER A 232 4.63 24.29 -1.52
C SER A 232 5.83 23.36 -1.64
N PHE A 233 5.66 22.03 -1.51
CA PHE A 233 6.69 21.03 -1.78
C PHE A 233 7.16 21.11 -3.24
N TRP A 234 6.25 21.01 -4.23
CA TRP A 234 6.65 21.02 -5.65
C TRP A 234 7.26 22.37 -6.07
N THR A 235 6.71 23.49 -5.60
CA THR A 235 7.27 24.83 -5.84
C THR A 235 8.67 24.97 -5.24
N SER A 236 8.89 24.47 -4.02
CA SER A 236 10.20 24.52 -3.36
C SER A 236 11.20 23.57 -4.01
N ARG A 237 10.76 22.36 -4.40
CA ARG A 237 11.55 21.34 -5.09
C ARG A 237 12.06 21.86 -6.43
N LEU A 238 11.17 22.44 -7.24
CA LEU A 238 11.52 23.12 -8.49
C LEU A 238 12.55 24.22 -8.26
N LYS A 239 12.26 25.16 -7.35
CA LYS A 239 13.15 26.28 -7.03
C LYS A 239 14.54 25.81 -6.62
N ASN A 240 14.63 24.76 -5.80
CA ASN A 240 15.90 24.20 -5.35
C ASN A 240 16.65 23.49 -6.49
N LEU A 241 15.96 22.70 -7.32
CA LEU A 241 16.58 22.03 -8.47
C LEU A 241 17.16 23.01 -9.50
N VAL A 242 16.49 24.15 -9.74
CA VAL A 242 17.04 25.24 -10.56
C VAL A 242 18.30 25.82 -9.92
N HIS A 243 18.33 26.07 -8.61
CA HIS A 243 19.55 26.52 -7.91
C HIS A 243 20.68 25.48 -7.96
N ILE A 244 20.38 24.18 -7.93
CA ILE A 244 21.37 23.11 -8.11
C ILE A 244 21.91 23.14 -9.55
N GLN A 245 21.04 23.29 -10.55
CA GLN A 245 21.43 23.41 -11.95
C GLN A 245 22.30 24.64 -12.22
N GLU A 246 21.99 25.79 -11.60
CA GLU A 246 22.82 27.01 -11.64
C GLU A 246 24.19 26.80 -10.99
N GLN A 247 24.25 26.14 -9.83
CA GLN A 247 25.52 25.84 -9.13
C GLN A 247 26.42 24.93 -9.97
N LEU A 248 25.87 23.86 -10.55
CA LEU A 248 26.59 22.95 -11.46
C LEU A 248 27.04 23.66 -12.75
N SER A 249 26.23 24.59 -13.26
CA SER A 249 26.52 25.35 -14.49
C SER A 249 27.44 26.56 -14.26
N SER A 250 27.81 26.86 -13.00
CA SER A 250 28.67 27.98 -12.64
C SER A 250 30.10 27.83 -13.18
N SER A 251 30.85 28.94 -13.29
CA SER A 251 32.24 28.94 -13.77
C SER A 251 33.14 27.93 -13.04
N ARG A 252 33.00 27.81 -11.71
CA ARG A 252 33.80 26.87 -10.89
C ARG A 252 33.33 25.41 -11.07
N GLY A 253 32.05 25.17 -11.36
CA GLY A 253 31.53 23.86 -11.79
C GLY A 253 32.05 23.44 -13.18
N GLN A 254 32.07 24.39 -14.13
CA GLN A 254 32.64 24.17 -15.48
C GLN A 254 34.16 23.88 -15.42
N GLN A 255 34.90 24.53 -14.50
CA GLN A 255 36.32 24.22 -14.26
C GLN A 255 36.52 22.79 -13.75
N VAL A 256 35.70 22.32 -12.81
CA VAL A 256 35.72 20.91 -12.34
C VAL A 256 35.44 19.94 -13.48
N ALA A 257 34.42 20.22 -14.30
CA ALA A 257 34.09 19.42 -15.48
C ALA A 257 35.27 19.31 -16.47
N LEU A 258 35.91 20.44 -16.79
CA LEU A 258 37.07 20.50 -17.70
C LEU A 258 38.29 19.75 -17.14
N LEU A 259 38.56 19.84 -15.83
CA LEU A 259 39.66 19.13 -15.18
C LEU A 259 39.45 17.62 -15.21
N LEU A 260 38.25 17.13 -14.86
CA LEU A 260 37.91 15.71 -14.88
C LEU A 260 37.96 15.13 -16.30
N GLN A 261 37.45 15.88 -17.29
CA GLN A 261 37.50 15.47 -18.70
C GLN A 261 38.94 15.44 -19.25
N ARG A 262 39.82 16.38 -18.85
CA ARG A 262 41.24 16.38 -19.26
C ARG A 262 42.09 15.35 -18.51
N ALA A 263 41.60 14.82 -17.39
CA ALA A 263 42.23 13.76 -16.61
C ALA A 263 41.83 12.34 -17.05
N ASP A 264 40.79 12.20 -17.87
CA ASP A 264 40.05 10.95 -18.11
C ASP A 264 39.60 10.27 -16.78
N SER A 265 39.14 11.09 -15.82
CA SER A 265 38.71 10.60 -14.50
C SER A 265 37.43 9.77 -14.61
N VAL A 266 37.40 8.62 -13.93
CA VAL A 266 36.24 7.72 -13.82
C VAL A 266 34.98 8.47 -13.35
N TYR A 267 35.15 9.46 -12.46
CA TYR A 267 34.07 10.28 -11.89
C TYR A 267 33.44 11.28 -12.88
N TRP A 268 34.00 11.43 -14.09
CA TRP A 268 33.34 12.13 -15.19
C TRP A 268 31.97 11.53 -15.54
N SER A 269 31.85 10.20 -15.42
CA SER A 269 30.57 9.49 -15.56
C SER A 269 29.57 9.95 -14.48
N THR A 270 29.99 9.95 -13.21
CA THR A 270 29.19 10.38 -12.06
C THR A 270 28.72 11.84 -12.19
N LEU A 271 29.59 12.75 -12.62
CA LEU A 271 29.21 14.16 -12.85
C LEU A 271 28.16 14.30 -13.97
N ARG A 272 28.32 13.60 -15.09
CA ARG A 272 27.31 13.57 -16.16
C ARG A 272 25.96 13.02 -15.68
N ASP A 273 25.99 12.02 -14.79
CA ASP A 273 24.80 11.40 -14.23
C ASP A 273 24.09 12.34 -13.24
N VAL A 274 24.84 13.09 -12.42
CA VAL A 274 24.31 14.18 -11.58
C VAL A 274 23.62 15.25 -12.44
N HIS A 275 24.28 15.76 -13.49
CA HIS A 275 23.67 16.72 -14.42
C HIS A 275 22.38 16.17 -15.06
N ARG A 276 22.38 14.91 -15.51
CA ARG A 276 21.21 14.26 -16.11
C ARG A 276 20.05 14.13 -15.12
N ASN A 277 20.34 13.74 -13.88
CA ASN A 277 19.33 13.52 -12.84
C ASN A 277 18.72 14.84 -12.36
N VAL A 278 19.53 15.89 -12.16
CA VAL A 278 19.04 17.24 -11.85
C VAL A 278 18.15 17.76 -12.99
N HIS A 279 18.59 17.66 -14.25
CA HIS A 279 17.79 18.15 -15.39
C HIS A 279 16.46 17.41 -15.55
N ARG A 280 16.43 16.08 -15.34
CA ARG A 280 15.18 15.31 -15.28
C ARG A 280 14.26 15.76 -14.14
N GLY A 281 14.83 15.99 -12.95
CA GLY A 281 14.10 16.47 -11.79
C GLY A 281 13.49 17.87 -12.00
N VAL A 282 14.25 18.79 -12.63
CA VAL A 282 13.73 20.11 -13.03
C VAL A 282 12.51 19.94 -13.92
N LYS A 283 12.61 19.15 -15.01
CA LYS A 283 11.48 18.95 -15.94
C LYS A 283 10.25 18.34 -15.26
N GLU A 284 10.42 17.35 -14.37
CA GLU A 284 9.31 16.79 -13.57
C GLU A 284 8.67 17.86 -12.68
N ALA A 285 9.49 18.63 -11.95
CA ALA A 285 8.98 19.63 -11.03
C ALA A 285 8.35 20.85 -11.75
N GLU A 286 8.82 21.22 -12.94
CA GLU A 286 8.20 22.23 -13.81
C GLU A 286 6.81 21.80 -14.29
N ASP A 287 6.70 20.59 -14.85
CA ASP A 287 5.43 20.03 -15.35
C ASP A 287 4.40 19.91 -14.23
N VAL A 288 4.79 19.30 -13.10
CA VAL A 288 3.89 19.11 -11.94
C VAL A 288 3.48 20.46 -11.33
N THR A 289 4.39 21.42 -11.16
CA THR A 289 4.04 22.75 -10.61
C THR A 289 3.14 23.55 -11.56
N LEU A 290 3.26 23.35 -12.88
CA LEU A 290 2.37 23.97 -13.86
C LEU A 290 0.96 23.35 -13.81
N ILE A 291 0.87 22.02 -13.75
CA ILE A 291 -0.40 21.28 -13.84
C ILE A 291 -1.18 21.27 -12.52
N LEU A 292 -0.52 21.37 -11.36
CA LEU A 292 -1.20 21.53 -10.07
C LEU A 292 -1.82 22.92 -9.86
N ARG A 293 -1.37 23.97 -10.59
CA ARG A 293 -1.80 25.36 -10.34
C ARG A 293 -3.32 25.59 -10.42
N PRO A 294 -4.07 25.07 -11.41
CA PRO A 294 -5.53 25.26 -11.45
C PRO A 294 -6.26 24.58 -10.27
N LEU A 295 -5.70 23.48 -9.75
CA LEU A 295 -6.22 22.81 -8.56
C LEU A 295 -5.89 23.60 -7.29
N GLN A 296 -4.68 24.15 -7.18
CA GLN A 296 -4.31 25.07 -6.10
C GLN A 296 -5.26 26.27 -6.05
N GLU A 297 -5.40 27.00 -7.16
CA GLU A 297 -6.29 28.18 -7.25
C GLU A 297 -7.74 27.82 -6.89
N LYS A 298 -8.22 26.61 -7.23
CA LYS A 298 -9.57 26.17 -6.88
C LYS A 298 -9.73 25.78 -5.41
N LEU A 299 -8.72 25.16 -4.79
CA LEU A 299 -8.77 24.78 -3.37
C LEU A 299 -8.62 26.01 -2.46
N GLU A 300 -7.76 26.96 -2.81
CA GLU A 300 -7.61 28.25 -2.12
C GLU A 300 -8.92 29.06 -2.14
N GLN A 301 -9.70 28.98 -3.23
CA GLN A 301 -11.06 29.53 -3.28
C GLN A 301 -11.99 28.80 -2.31
N VAL A 302 -12.02 27.46 -2.34
CA VAL A 302 -12.93 26.64 -1.52
C VAL A 302 -12.69 26.82 -0.02
N GLU A 303 -11.44 27.00 0.41
CA GLU A 303 -11.10 27.31 1.81
C GLU A 303 -11.66 28.67 2.30
N GLN A 304 -11.86 29.61 1.38
CA GLN A 304 -12.38 30.96 1.65
C GLN A 304 -13.92 31.08 1.51
N MET A 305 -14.61 30.01 1.07
CA MET A 305 -16.06 30.04 0.82
C MET A 305 -16.88 29.73 2.08
N GLU A 306 -18.11 30.26 2.11
CA GLU A 306 -19.11 29.90 3.14
C GLU A 306 -19.49 28.42 3.02
N TYR A 307 -19.59 27.71 4.15
CA TYR A 307 -19.75 26.24 4.17
C TYR A 307 -20.95 25.74 3.34
N GLN A 308 -22.07 26.50 3.32
CA GLN A 308 -23.26 26.22 2.50
C GLN A 308 -22.98 26.09 1.00
N GLN A 309 -21.90 26.68 0.51
CA GLN A 309 -21.53 26.74 -0.91
C GLN A 309 -20.51 25.65 -1.31
N LEU A 310 -19.95 24.90 -0.35
CA LEU A 310 -18.89 23.91 -0.60
C LEU A 310 -19.39 22.71 -1.43
N GLY A 311 -20.48 22.06 -1.04
CA GLY A 311 -21.00 20.87 -1.75
C GLY A 311 -21.23 21.13 -3.24
N ALA A 312 -21.82 22.28 -3.58
CA ALA A 312 -22.04 22.72 -4.96
C ALA A 312 -20.74 22.95 -5.78
N ASN A 313 -19.59 23.10 -5.11
CA ASN A 313 -18.28 23.28 -5.74
C ASN A 313 -17.46 22.00 -5.83
N MET A 314 -17.89 20.89 -5.20
CA MET A 314 -17.11 19.64 -5.17
C MET A 314 -16.90 19.03 -6.56
N ALA A 315 -17.88 19.15 -7.47
CA ALA A 315 -17.72 18.75 -8.87
C ALA A 315 -16.60 19.52 -9.58
N ALA A 316 -16.46 20.84 -9.32
CA ALA A 316 -15.41 21.67 -9.90
C ALA A 316 -14.03 21.39 -9.28
N VAL A 317 -13.95 21.01 -8.00
CA VAL A 317 -12.72 20.48 -7.38
C VAL A 317 -12.32 19.17 -8.05
N MET A 318 -13.27 18.25 -8.26
CA MET A 318 -12.96 16.94 -8.85
C MET A 318 -12.58 17.02 -10.33
N GLU A 319 -13.15 17.95 -11.10
CA GLU A 319 -12.70 18.21 -12.49
C GLU A 319 -11.28 18.81 -12.51
N ALA A 320 -10.90 19.65 -11.54
CA ALA A 320 -9.51 20.10 -11.43
C ALA A 320 -8.56 18.93 -11.10
N VAL A 321 -8.97 17.97 -10.25
CA VAL A 321 -8.22 16.72 -10.01
C VAL A 321 -8.15 15.85 -11.28
N ARG A 322 -9.23 15.77 -12.07
CA ARG A 322 -9.26 15.09 -13.37
C ARG A 322 -8.26 15.69 -14.37
N LEU A 323 -8.13 17.01 -14.41
CA LEU A 323 -7.16 17.69 -15.25
C LEU A 323 -5.72 17.39 -14.81
N VAL A 324 -5.45 17.22 -13.51
CA VAL A 324 -4.14 16.75 -13.02
C VAL A 324 -3.84 15.31 -13.48
N TRP A 325 -4.82 14.40 -13.37
CA TRP A 325 -4.69 12.99 -13.79
C TRP A 325 -4.51 12.82 -15.32
N THR A 326 -5.26 13.59 -16.11
CA THR A 326 -5.19 13.53 -17.57
C THR A 326 -3.98 14.31 -18.11
N GLY A 327 -3.60 15.43 -17.49
CA GLY A 327 -2.53 16.31 -17.97
C GLY A 327 -1.10 15.83 -17.71
N SER A 328 -0.78 15.33 -16.51
CA SER A 328 0.63 15.04 -16.15
C SER A 328 0.99 13.56 -16.18
N GLU A 329 2.01 13.22 -16.97
CA GLU A 329 2.62 11.88 -17.00
C GLU A 329 3.24 11.49 -15.64
N PHE A 330 3.66 12.47 -14.84
CA PHE A 330 4.27 12.26 -13.52
C PHE A 330 3.24 12.10 -12.39
N TYR A 331 2.03 12.65 -12.56
CA TYR A 331 0.93 12.53 -11.59
C TYR A 331 -0.09 11.43 -11.92
N ARG A 332 -0.05 10.85 -13.13
CA ARG A 332 -0.78 9.64 -13.52
C ARG A 332 -0.23 8.34 -12.88
N ARG A 333 0.23 8.44 -11.62
CA ARG A 333 0.69 7.32 -10.77
C ARG A 333 -0.31 7.16 -9.63
N PRO A 334 -0.95 5.99 -9.45
CA PRO A 334 -2.00 5.80 -8.44
C PRO A 334 -1.63 6.31 -7.04
N CYS A 335 -0.43 6.00 -6.55
CA CYS A 335 0.01 6.41 -5.20
C CYS A 335 0.02 7.95 -5.01
N ARG A 336 0.48 8.72 -6.00
CA ARG A 336 0.49 10.20 -5.93
C ARG A 336 -0.93 10.78 -5.97
N MET A 337 -1.83 10.17 -6.74
CA MET A 337 -3.24 10.57 -6.78
C MET A 337 -3.97 10.23 -5.48
N VAL A 338 -3.70 9.08 -4.86
CA VAL A 338 -4.23 8.70 -3.54
C VAL A 338 -3.79 9.69 -2.46
N VAL A 339 -2.50 10.04 -2.40
CA VAL A 339 -1.99 11.05 -1.43
C VAL A 339 -2.65 12.43 -1.66
N LEU A 340 -2.83 12.86 -2.91
CA LEU A 340 -3.50 14.12 -3.22
C LEU A 340 -4.98 14.11 -2.79
N LEU A 341 -5.72 13.04 -3.10
CA LEU A 341 -7.12 12.87 -2.68
C LEU A 341 -7.26 12.77 -1.16
N GLN A 342 -6.29 12.15 -0.47
CA GLN A 342 -6.24 12.11 1.00
C GLN A 342 -6.01 13.51 1.60
N LYS A 343 -5.07 14.29 1.05
CA LYS A 343 -4.85 15.69 1.48
C LYS A 343 -6.09 16.58 1.23
N ILE A 344 -6.79 16.39 0.10
CA ILE A 344 -8.07 17.09 -0.16
C ILE A 344 -9.14 16.66 0.84
N SER A 345 -9.21 15.36 1.18
CA SER A 345 -10.13 14.84 2.19
C SER A 345 -9.83 15.42 3.59
N ASN A 346 -8.56 15.56 3.96
CA ASN A 346 -8.14 16.22 5.21
C ASN A 346 -8.62 17.68 5.27
N LEU A 347 -8.51 18.43 4.17
CA LEU A 347 -9.02 19.80 4.08
C LEU A 347 -10.56 19.84 4.26
N LEU A 348 -11.30 18.93 3.63
CA LEU A 348 -12.75 18.84 3.80
C LEU A 348 -13.15 18.46 5.25
N VAL A 349 -12.42 17.56 5.90
CA VAL A 349 -12.62 17.23 7.32
C VAL A 349 -12.31 18.42 8.23
N HIS A 350 -11.23 19.17 7.97
CA HIS A 350 -10.90 20.39 8.71
C HIS A 350 -12.02 21.44 8.59
N LEU A 351 -12.49 21.71 7.37
CA LEU A 351 -13.62 22.63 7.14
C LEU A 351 -14.92 22.12 7.77
N SER A 352 -15.14 20.80 7.79
CA SER A 352 -16.32 20.16 8.42
C SER A 352 -16.31 20.31 9.94
N ARG A 353 -15.19 20.06 10.63
CA ARG A 353 -15.07 20.26 12.10
C ARG A 353 -15.05 21.75 12.49
N LYS A 354 -14.64 22.63 11.58
CA LYS A 354 -14.78 24.10 11.72
C LYS A 354 -16.24 24.57 11.66
N CYS A 355 -17.11 23.82 10.97
CA CYS A 355 -18.56 24.01 10.96
C CYS A 355 -19.22 23.32 12.17
N LEU A 356 -19.01 22.01 12.32
CA LEU A 356 -19.47 21.17 13.43
C LEU A 356 -18.50 21.25 14.61
N ARG A 357 -18.56 22.34 15.37
CA ARG A 357 -17.80 22.46 16.63
C ARG A 357 -18.38 21.48 17.67
N GLY A 358 -17.71 20.37 17.93
CA GLY A 358 -18.27 19.20 18.65
C GLY A 358 -19.02 19.51 19.96
N GLN A 359 -18.45 20.33 20.84
CA GLN A 359 -19.11 20.74 22.10
C GLN A 359 -20.35 21.64 21.88
N GLU A 360 -20.40 22.41 20.79
CA GLU A 360 -21.56 23.23 20.44
C GLU A 360 -22.66 22.40 19.77
N VAL A 361 -22.29 21.31 19.06
CA VAL A 361 -23.22 20.32 18.48
C VAL A 361 -24.02 19.62 19.59
N MET A 362 -23.37 19.02 20.59
CA MET A 362 -24.06 18.31 21.68
C MET A 362 -25.00 19.23 22.48
N ARG A 363 -24.47 20.38 22.93
CA ARG A 363 -25.26 21.42 23.63
C ARG A 363 -26.42 21.95 22.79
N GLY A 364 -26.24 22.04 21.47
CA GLY A 364 -27.26 22.47 20.53
C GLY A 364 -28.34 21.43 20.27
N LEU A 365 -28.01 20.12 20.26
CA LEU A 365 -28.99 19.03 20.17
C LEU A 365 -29.96 19.03 21.36
N MET A 366 -29.49 19.36 22.57
CA MET A 366 -30.36 19.55 23.76
C MET A 366 -31.30 20.76 23.61
N SER A 367 -30.79 21.87 23.06
CA SER A 367 -31.42 23.19 23.13
C SER A 367 -32.35 23.49 21.97
N SER A 368 -31.96 23.08 20.76
CA SER A 368 -32.66 23.31 19.50
C SER A 368 -32.10 22.34 18.44
N PRO A 369 -32.55 21.08 18.41
CA PRO A 369 -31.93 20.07 17.54
C PRO A 369 -32.09 20.34 16.05
N GLY A 370 -33.10 21.11 15.61
CA GLY A 370 -33.35 21.43 14.20
C GLY A 370 -32.12 22.00 13.48
N PRO A 371 -31.64 23.22 13.83
CA PRO A 371 -30.45 23.82 13.21
C PRO A 371 -29.22 22.92 13.23
N VAL A 372 -28.95 22.22 14.33
CA VAL A 372 -27.78 21.32 14.42
C VAL A 372 -27.92 20.11 13.50
N LEU A 373 -29.11 19.52 13.41
CA LEU A 373 -29.38 18.43 12.46
C LEU A 373 -29.31 18.93 11.01
N ASP A 374 -29.68 20.18 10.74
CA ASP A 374 -29.56 20.78 9.41
C ASP A 374 -28.11 21.13 9.03
N ASP A 375 -27.28 21.58 9.98
CA ASP A 375 -25.82 21.73 9.79
C ASP A 375 -25.13 20.37 9.60
N VAL A 376 -25.52 19.35 10.38
CA VAL A 376 -25.04 17.96 10.20
C VAL A 376 -25.47 17.39 8.84
N ARG A 377 -26.72 17.63 8.41
CA ARG A 377 -27.19 17.28 7.06
C ARG A 377 -26.42 18.02 5.97
N LEU A 378 -26.07 19.29 6.17
CA LEU A 378 -25.28 20.08 5.23
C LEU A 378 -23.85 19.56 5.09
N VAL A 379 -23.24 19.11 6.18
CA VAL A 379 -21.91 18.47 6.20
C VAL A 379 -21.96 17.10 5.55
N ILE A 380 -22.94 16.27 5.90
CA ILE A 380 -23.19 14.97 5.26
C ILE A 380 -23.40 15.18 3.75
N TRP A 381 -24.24 16.13 3.33
CA TRP A 381 -24.47 16.47 1.93
C TRP A 381 -23.22 17.00 1.23
N THR A 382 -22.36 17.76 1.90
CA THR A 382 -21.10 18.27 1.33
C THR A 382 -20.10 17.13 1.10
N LEU A 383 -19.96 16.21 2.05
CA LEU A 383 -19.10 15.03 1.94
C LEU A 383 -19.68 13.99 0.96
N GLN A 384 -21.00 13.84 0.91
CA GLN A 384 -21.71 13.07 -0.12
C GLN A 384 -21.48 13.69 -1.50
N SER A 385 -21.62 15.01 -1.66
CA SER A 385 -21.34 15.71 -2.92
C SER A 385 -19.88 15.53 -3.39
N PHE A 386 -18.92 15.44 -2.47
CA PHE A 386 -17.53 15.09 -2.80
C PHE A 386 -17.35 13.63 -3.19
N LYS A 387 -17.98 12.70 -2.46
CA LYS A 387 -17.99 11.26 -2.77
C LYS A 387 -18.70 10.96 -4.10
N GLU A 388 -19.80 11.65 -4.37
CA GLU A 388 -20.56 11.59 -5.62
C GLU A 388 -19.78 12.23 -6.75
N ALA A 389 -19.16 13.40 -6.57
CA ALA A 389 -18.26 13.97 -7.57
C ALA A 389 -17.08 13.03 -7.87
N TYR A 390 -16.48 12.39 -6.85
CA TYR A 390 -15.45 11.38 -7.03
C TYR A 390 -15.98 10.16 -7.79
N ILE A 391 -17.12 9.59 -7.41
CA ILE A 391 -17.75 8.46 -8.10
C ILE A 391 -18.17 8.85 -9.53
N GLN A 392 -18.63 10.07 -9.76
CA GLN A 392 -18.97 10.61 -11.10
C GLN A 392 -17.72 10.84 -11.94
N CYS A 393 -16.59 11.27 -11.36
CA CYS A 393 -15.34 11.41 -12.08
C CYS A 393 -14.70 10.04 -12.38
N ARG A 394 -14.73 9.12 -11.40
CA ARG A 394 -14.28 7.74 -11.53
C ARG A 394 -15.13 6.99 -12.56
N THR A 395 -16.46 7.12 -12.50
CA THR A 395 -17.34 6.61 -13.57
C THR A 395 -17.15 7.39 -14.87
N LEU A 396 -16.89 8.70 -14.93
CA LEU A 396 -16.53 9.37 -16.21
C LEU A 396 -15.14 8.94 -16.77
N LEU A 397 -14.40 8.07 -16.07
CA LEU A 397 -13.17 7.42 -16.52
C LEU A 397 -13.37 5.90 -16.78
N GLU A 398 -14.20 5.21 -15.98
CA GLU A 398 -14.58 3.79 -16.12
C GLU A 398 -15.71 3.59 -17.16
N ASN A 399 -16.56 4.60 -17.32
CA ASN A 399 -17.84 4.60 -18.03
C ASN A 399 -18.06 5.90 -18.87
N GLN A 400 -18.10 5.95 -20.20
CA GLN A 400 -18.09 4.95 -21.27
C GLN A 400 -19.18 3.85 -21.21
N ASN A 401 -19.78 3.60 -20.04
CA ASN A 401 -20.54 2.40 -19.66
C ASN A 401 -21.63 2.69 -18.60
N GLN A 402 -22.30 3.85 -18.71
CA GLN A 402 -23.66 4.09 -18.19
C GLN A 402 -23.89 4.25 -16.66
N LEU A 403 -25.15 4.57 -16.30
CA LEU A 403 -25.77 5.08 -15.05
C LEU A 403 -27.32 4.93 -15.19
N HIS A 404 -28.25 4.97 -14.20
CA HIS A 404 -28.21 5.09 -12.73
C HIS A 404 -29.49 4.43 -12.09
N GLN A 405 -30.09 4.97 -11.00
CA GLN A 405 -31.28 4.39 -10.31
C GLN A 405 -32.41 5.41 -9.92
N LEU A 406 -33.47 4.93 -9.24
CA LEU A 406 -34.78 5.56 -8.90
C LEU A 406 -34.84 6.26 -7.52
N ASP A 407 -35.92 7.01 -7.20
CA ASP A 407 -36.40 7.18 -5.79
C ASP A 407 -37.90 7.63 -5.59
N GLN A 408 -38.28 8.06 -4.36
CA GLN A 408 -39.58 7.92 -3.63
C GLN A 408 -40.60 9.11 -3.57
N VAL A 409 -41.74 8.88 -2.85
CA VAL A 409 -42.94 9.73 -2.59
C VAL A 409 -43.64 9.25 -1.29
N VAL A 410 -44.34 9.95 -0.37
CA VAL A 410 -44.58 11.35 0.15
C VAL A 410 -45.35 11.20 1.53
N LEU A 411 -45.38 12.20 2.45
CA LEU A 411 -46.03 12.04 3.79
C LEU A 411 -46.92 13.18 4.37
N SER A 412 -47.93 12.73 5.15
CA SER A 412 -48.71 13.43 6.22
C SER A 412 -49.53 12.37 7.02
N GLY A 413 -50.14 12.57 8.20
CA GLY A 413 -50.38 13.75 9.03
C GLY A 413 -51.90 14.06 9.16
N VAL A 414 -52.58 14.05 10.32
CA VAL A 414 -52.27 13.54 11.69
C VAL A 414 -53.41 12.55 12.12
N ASP A 415 -54.02 12.40 13.32
CA ASP A 415 -54.03 13.02 14.68
C ASP A 415 -54.50 11.91 15.68
N GLY A 416 -54.10 11.83 16.96
CA GLY A 416 -53.05 12.61 17.63
C GLY A 416 -53.20 12.88 19.15
N ARG A 417 -54.20 12.35 19.88
CA ARG A 417 -54.57 12.98 21.18
C ARG A 417 -55.09 12.14 22.37
N MET A 418 -54.77 10.84 22.50
CA MET A 418 -55.06 10.09 23.75
C MET A 418 -53.98 9.08 24.21
N TRP A 419 -52.87 8.97 23.49
CA TRP A 419 -51.74 8.11 23.88
C TRP A 419 -50.51 8.90 24.34
N THR A 420 -50.65 10.22 24.43
CA THR A 420 -49.57 11.17 24.68
C THR A 420 -48.89 10.94 26.03
N ASP A 421 -49.66 10.74 27.10
CA ASP A 421 -49.16 10.76 28.48
C ASP A 421 -48.22 9.59 28.80
N VAL A 422 -48.45 8.40 28.23
CA VAL A 422 -47.57 7.22 28.40
C VAL A 422 -46.32 7.33 27.53
N VAL A 423 -46.46 7.86 26.31
CA VAL A 423 -45.33 8.17 25.42
C VAL A 423 -44.45 9.26 26.03
N GLN A 424 -45.05 10.24 26.71
CA GLN A 424 -44.33 11.32 27.38
C GLN A 424 -43.43 10.78 28.50
N GLY A 425 -43.85 9.77 29.27
CA GLY A 425 -42.96 9.12 30.25
C GLY A 425 -41.75 8.43 29.61
N VAL A 426 -41.92 7.73 28.48
CA VAL A 426 -40.79 7.14 27.72
C VAL A 426 -39.90 8.22 27.10
N TYR A 427 -40.49 9.35 26.70
CA TYR A 427 -39.77 10.51 26.16
C TYR A 427 -38.98 11.27 27.22
N GLU A 428 -39.49 11.39 28.45
CA GLU A 428 -38.79 11.96 29.60
C GLU A 428 -37.60 11.08 30.02
N ASP A 429 -37.74 9.75 30.03
CA ASP A 429 -36.62 8.81 30.19
C ASP A 429 -35.58 8.98 29.06
N PHE A 430 -36.02 9.01 27.79
CA PHE A 430 -35.15 9.22 26.63
C PHE A 430 -34.36 10.53 26.73
N LEU A 431 -35.00 11.63 27.16
CA LEU A 431 -34.33 12.91 27.38
C LEU A 431 -33.27 12.83 28.49
N CYS A 432 -33.48 12.03 29.54
CA CYS A 432 -32.45 11.80 30.56
C CYS A 432 -31.22 11.07 29.98
N HIS A 433 -31.43 10.06 29.13
CA HIS A 433 -30.34 9.35 28.44
C HIS A 433 -29.61 10.25 27.44
N VAL A 434 -30.31 11.11 26.70
CA VAL A 434 -29.69 12.11 25.81
C VAL A 434 -28.89 13.14 26.61
N THR A 435 -29.41 13.59 27.77
CA THR A 435 -28.71 14.55 28.65
C THR A 435 -27.37 13.99 29.15
N ALA A 436 -27.36 12.71 29.56
CA ALA A 436 -26.13 12.04 29.98
C ALA A 436 -25.08 11.90 28.85
N LEU A 437 -25.52 11.76 27.59
CA LEU A 437 -24.64 11.69 26.43
C LEU A 437 -24.05 13.07 26.05
N SER A 438 -24.79 14.16 26.31
CA SER A 438 -24.36 15.54 26.02
C SER A 438 -23.47 16.18 27.08
N ASP A 439 -23.50 15.69 28.33
CA ASP A 439 -22.68 16.20 29.45
C ASP A 439 -21.24 15.63 29.46
N CYS A 440 -20.74 15.10 28.33
CA CYS A 440 -19.44 14.44 28.21
C CYS A 440 -18.33 15.37 27.68
N ASP A 441 -17.10 15.22 28.20
CA ASP A 441 -15.96 16.13 27.93
C ASP A 441 -15.24 15.91 26.57
N TYR A 442 -15.54 14.83 25.83
CA TYR A 442 -14.86 14.44 24.58
C TYR A 442 -15.45 15.10 23.31
N ASP A 443 -14.72 15.08 22.19
CA ASP A 443 -15.19 15.61 20.89
C ASP A 443 -15.82 14.50 20.02
N PRO A 444 -17.15 14.47 19.83
CA PRO A 444 -17.83 13.44 19.02
C PRO A 444 -17.57 13.59 17.51
N THR A 445 -16.76 14.55 17.07
CA THR A 445 -16.33 14.72 15.68
C THR A 445 -14.93 14.16 15.41
N ASP A 446 -14.27 13.55 16.42
CA ASP A 446 -12.97 12.91 16.25
C ASP A 446 -13.08 11.41 15.93
N PRO A 447 -12.60 10.93 14.76
CA PRO A 447 -12.60 9.51 14.44
C PRO A 447 -11.52 8.71 15.18
N ASP A 448 -10.58 9.37 15.86
CA ASP A 448 -9.48 8.71 16.57
C ASP A 448 -9.80 8.46 18.08
N ASP A 449 -10.96 8.92 18.59
CA ASP A 449 -11.41 8.71 19.98
C ASP A 449 -12.56 7.69 20.10
N GLN A 450 -12.22 6.47 20.52
CA GLN A 450 -13.15 5.36 20.73
C GLN A 450 -14.08 5.55 21.96
N SER A 451 -13.86 6.57 22.80
CA SER A 451 -14.68 6.83 23.99
C SER A 451 -16.14 7.13 23.63
N PHE A 452 -16.35 7.86 22.52
CA PHE A 452 -17.69 8.17 22.04
C PHE A 452 -18.42 6.94 21.49
N GLU A 453 -17.73 6.04 20.79
CA GLU A 453 -18.30 4.78 20.27
C GLU A 453 -18.78 3.87 21.42
N LEU A 454 -17.97 3.70 22.46
CA LEU A 454 -18.32 2.94 23.67
C LEU A 454 -19.51 3.51 24.46
N HIS A 455 -19.73 4.82 24.41
CA HIS A 455 -20.88 5.49 25.04
C HIS A 455 -22.12 5.46 24.11
N LEU A 456 -21.92 5.51 22.80
CA LEU A 456 -22.98 5.36 21.80
C LEU A 456 -23.58 3.95 21.84
N ASP A 457 -22.77 2.90 21.96
CA ASP A 457 -23.24 1.53 22.14
C ASP A 457 -24.12 1.37 23.40
N GLN A 458 -23.69 1.96 24.53
CA GLN A 458 -24.48 1.96 25.77
C GLN A 458 -25.81 2.73 25.60
N PHE A 459 -25.79 3.85 24.87
CA PHE A 459 -27.00 4.61 24.53
C PHE A 459 -27.92 3.80 23.60
N VAL A 460 -27.40 3.08 22.61
CA VAL A 460 -28.17 2.20 21.71
C VAL A 460 -28.83 1.06 22.49
N VAL A 461 -28.15 0.44 23.45
CA VAL A 461 -28.75 -0.55 24.36
C VAL A 461 -29.88 0.07 25.20
N GLN A 462 -29.68 1.28 25.73
CA GLN A 462 -30.72 2.00 26.50
C GLN A 462 -31.93 2.35 25.64
N VAL A 463 -31.72 2.85 24.40
CA VAL A 463 -32.80 3.09 23.44
C VAL A 463 -33.53 1.80 23.04
N THR A 464 -32.83 0.67 22.98
CA THR A 464 -33.44 -0.65 22.69
C THR A 464 -34.36 -1.14 23.82
N ASP A 465 -34.05 -0.83 25.09
CA ASP A 465 -34.97 -1.05 26.22
C ASP A 465 -36.22 -0.14 26.11
N LEU A 466 -36.03 1.15 25.77
CA LEU A 466 -37.14 2.08 25.54
C LEU A 466 -38.04 1.65 24.36
N GLU A 467 -37.47 1.15 23.26
CA GLU A 467 -38.22 0.54 22.16
C GLU A 467 -38.98 -0.71 22.63
N SER A 468 -38.35 -1.58 23.43
CA SER A 468 -39.00 -2.77 23.99
C SER A 468 -40.16 -2.43 24.94
N ARG A 469 -40.02 -1.34 25.70
CA ARG A 469 -41.11 -0.76 26.52
C ARG A 469 -42.23 -0.20 25.66
N LEU A 470 -41.92 0.47 24.55
CA LEU A 470 -42.92 0.93 23.57
C LEU A 470 -43.67 -0.23 22.91
N VAL A 471 -43.00 -1.35 22.57
CA VAL A 471 -43.68 -2.58 22.09
C VAL A 471 -44.72 -3.05 23.10
N SER A 472 -44.36 -3.16 24.38
CA SER A 472 -45.26 -3.61 25.44
C SER A 472 -46.51 -2.71 25.57
N VAL A 473 -46.32 -1.39 25.48
CA VAL A 473 -47.42 -0.41 25.46
C VAL A 473 -48.29 -0.56 24.21
N LEU A 474 -47.69 -0.73 23.04
CA LEU A 474 -48.40 -0.86 21.75
C LEU A 474 -49.22 -2.15 21.66
N SER A 475 -48.64 -3.31 21.98
CA SER A 475 -49.37 -4.59 22.01
C SER A 475 -50.57 -4.52 22.94
N ARG A 476 -50.40 -3.96 24.15
CA ARG A 476 -51.50 -3.78 25.09
C ARG A 476 -52.57 -2.81 24.57
N ALA A 477 -52.17 -1.71 23.93
CA ALA A 477 -53.09 -0.77 23.30
C ALA A 477 -53.92 -1.43 22.18
N PHE A 478 -53.34 -2.39 21.43
CA PHE A 478 -54.08 -3.19 20.45
C PHE A 478 -54.97 -4.27 21.07
N GLU A 479 -54.69 -4.74 22.29
CA GLU A 479 -55.54 -5.69 23.03
C GLU A 479 -56.76 -5.03 23.69
N ASP A 480 -56.61 -3.83 24.25
CA ASP A 480 -57.71 -3.09 24.89
C ASP A 480 -58.68 -2.43 23.85
N CYS A 481 -58.43 -2.56 22.55
CA CYS A 481 -59.31 -2.05 21.48
C CYS A 481 -60.46 -3.01 21.11
N CYS A 482 -61.70 -2.58 21.35
CA CYS A 482 -62.91 -3.32 21.01
C CYS A 482 -63.45 -3.10 19.58
N ASP A 483 -63.07 -2.00 18.91
CA ASP A 483 -63.61 -1.64 17.58
C ASP A 483 -62.49 -1.57 16.51
N SER A 484 -62.81 -2.00 15.29
CA SER A 484 -61.87 -1.97 14.15
C SER A 484 -61.33 -0.56 13.86
N SER A 485 -62.20 0.46 13.91
CA SER A 485 -61.84 1.87 13.67
C SER A 485 -60.87 2.40 14.72
N SER A 486 -61.02 1.97 15.98
CA SER A 486 -60.18 2.41 17.10
C SER A 486 -58.78 1.81 16.99
N ALA A 487 -58.69 0.51 16.68
CA ALA A 487 -57.42 -0.18 16.42
C ALA A 487 -56.71 0.37 15.16
N ALA A 488 -57.43 0.60 14.06
CA ALA A 488 -56.86 1.18 12.84
C ALA A 488 -56.30 2.61 13.08
N GLN A 489 -56.93 3.38 13.96
CA GLN A 489 -56.44 4.71 14.33
C GLN A 489 -55.19 4.66 15.24
N LEU A 490 -55.01 3.59 16.03
CA LEU A 490 -53.76 3.29 16.74
C LEU A 490 -52.60 2.97 15.78
N VAL A 491 -52.81 2.08 14.80
CA VAL A 491 -51.83 1.80 13.73
C VAL A 491 -51.42 3.10 13.04
N LYS A 492 -52.38 3.99 12.79
CA LYS A 492 -52.15 5.29 12.15
C LYS A 492 -51.38 6.28 13.06
N MET A 493 -51.68 6.33 14.36
CA MET A 493 -50.98 7.21 15.31
C MET A 493 -49.52 6.81 15.53
N PHE A 494 -49.22 5.51 15.58
CA PHE A 494 -47.88 4.99 15.87
C PHE A 494 -47.13 4.44 14.66
N ARG A 495 -47.59 4.73 13.45
CA ARG A 495 -46.99 4.26 12.19
C ARG A 495 -45.46 4.45 12.13
N PHE A 496 -44.96 5.60 12.58
CA PHE A 496 -43.52 5.92 12.60
C PHE A 496 -42.68 5.08 13.57
N LEU A 497 -43.32 4.41 14.55
CA LEU A 497 -42.70 3.38 15.38
C LEU A 497 -42.84 1.98 14.75
N LEU A 498 -43.92 1.72 14.00
CA LEU A 498 -44.16 0.43 13.34
C LEU A 498 -43.22 0.16 12.14
N ASP A 499 -42.49 1.17 11.68
CA ASP A 499 -41.40 1.03 10.72
C ASP A 499 -40.07 0.56 11.38
N ARG A 500 -40.00 0.46 12.72
CA ARG A 500 -38.86 -0.16 13.45
C ARG A 500 -39.02 -1.69 13.47
N PRO A 501 -37.99 -2.48 13.13
CA PRO A 501 -38.13 -3.93 12.94
C PRO A 501 -38.60 -4.67 14.20
N LEU A 502 -38.04 -4.34 15.38
CA LEU A 502 -38.43 -4.93 16.67
C LEU A 502 -39.91 -4.70 17.02
N ILE A 503 -40.48 -3.59 16.56
CA ILE A 503 -41.88 -3.22 16.80
C ILE A 503 -42.78 -3.85 15.73
N GLN A 504 -42.32 -3.90 14.49
CA GLN A 504 -43.03 -4.49 13.36
C GLN A 504 -43.37 -5.98 13.60
N ASP A 505 -42.39 -6.80 14.01
CA ASP A 505 -42.60 -8.24 14.21
C ASP A 505 -43.60 -8.55 15.34
N GLN A 506 -43.56 -7.79 16.44
CA GLN A 506 -44.44 -7.99 17.60
C GLN A 506 -45.85 -7.45 17.39
N VAL A 507 -46.04 -6.44 16.53
CA VAL A 507 -47.37 -5.90 16.21
C VAL A 507 -48.05 -6.64 15.04
N ARG A 508 -47.28 -7.36 14.21
CA ARG A 508 -47.77 -8.16 13.07
C ARG A 508 -48.95 -9.10 13.41
N PRO A 509 -49.01 -9.83 14.54
CA PRO A 509 -50.15 -10.67 14.89
C PRO A 509 -51.42 -9.86 15.18
N HIS A 510 -51.29 -8.70 15.82
CA HIS A 510 -52.42 -7.80 16.10
C HIS A 510 -52.96 -7.15 14.82
N LEU A 511 -52.09 -6.86 13.84
CA LEU A 511 -52.50 -6.39 12.50
C LEU A 511 -53.29 -7.46 11.73
N ILE A 512 -52.89 -8.73 11.81
CA ILE A 512 -53.65 -9.85 11.21
C ILE A 512 -55.03 -9.96 11.86
N ARG A 513 -55.10 -9.95 13.21
CA ARG A 513 -56.37 -9.96 13.96
C ARG A 513 -57.29 -8.77 13.60
N LEU A 514 -56.71 -7.60 13.34
CA LEU A 514 -57.45 -6.42 12.89
C LEU A 514 -58.04 -6.63 11.49
N VAL A 515 -57.28 -7.20 10.55
CA VAL A 515 -57.80 -7.55 9.21
C VAL A 515 -58.93 -8.57 9.32
N GLU A 516 -58.80 -9.60 10.16
CA GLU A 516 -59.87 -10.58 10.42
C GLU A 516 -61.13 -9.93 10.99
N THR A 517 -61.01 -9.01 11.95
CA THR A 517 -62.15 -8.30 12.54
C THR A 517 -62.82 -7.38 11.52
N VAL A 518 -62.05 -6.64 10.71
CA VAL A 518 -62.58 -5.82 9.62
C VAL A 518 -63.32 -6.66 8.59
N LEU A 519 -62.81 -7.84 8.23
CA LEU A 519 -63.50 -8.76 7.32
C LEU A 519 -64.82 -9.27 7.92
N VAL A 520 -64.86 -9.60 9.21
CA VAL A 520 -66.09 -10.02 9.91
C VAL A 520 -67.12 -8.88 10.04
N GLU A 521 -66.70 -7.63 10.21
CA GLU A 521 -67.57 -6.46 10.14
C GLU A 521 -68.07 -6.21 8.71
N LEU A 522 -67.23 -6.44 7.69
CA LEU A 522 -67.62 -6.35 6.27
C LEU A 522 -68.69 -7.39 5.93
N ASP A 523 -68.49 -8.65 6.35
CA ASP A 523 -69.45 -9.77 6.21
C ASP A 523 -70.81 -9.44 6.86
N GLN A 524 -70.81 -8.83 8.05
CA GLN A 524 -72.03 -8.39 8.73
C GLN A 524 -72.69 -7.22 8.00
N THR A 525 -71.90 -6.29 7.47
CA THR A 525 -72.39 -5.16 6.67
C THR A 525 -72.97 -5.63 5.35
N GLU A 526 -72.38 -6.63 4.70
CA GLU A 526 -72.92 -7.27 3.49
C GLU A 526 -74.22 -8.02 3.78
N ARG A 527 -74.33 -8.72 4.92
CA ARG A 527 -75.58 -9.38 5.37
C ARG A 527 -76.70 -8.37 5.66
N LEU A 528 -76.37 -7.21 6.22
CA LEU A 528 -77.33 -6.10 6.39
C LEU A 528 -77.69 -5.44 5.06
N LEU A 529 -76.72 -5.28 4.15
CA LEU A 529 -76.91 -4.69 2.82
C LEU A 529 -77.77 -5.61 1.92
N SER A 530 -77.53 -6.92 1.94
CA SER A 530 -78.34 -7.93 1.24
C SER A 530 -79.76 -8.01 1.82
N SER A 531 -79.92 -7.95 3.14
CA SER A 531 -81.23 -7.81 3.80
C SER A 531 -81.98 -6.52 3.41
N GLN A 532 -81.30 -5.49 2.87
CA GLN A 532 -81.94 -4.30 2.29
C GLN A 532 -82.10 -4.39 0.76
N LYS A 533 -81.23 -5.13 0.04
CA LYS A 533 -81.33 -5.38 -1.42
C LYS A 533 -82.64 -6.09 -1.80
N ASP A 534 -83.23 -6.90 -0.90
CA ASP A 534 -84.59 -7.47 -1.05
C ASP A 534 -85.71 -6.43 -1.25
N ARG A 535 -85.44 -5.13 -1.02
CA ARG A 535 -86.38 -4.02 -1.28
C ARG A 535 -86.00 -3.13 -2.47
N ALA A 536 -84.90 -3.41 -3.18
CA ALA A 536 -84.38 -2.57 -4.26
C ALA A 536 -83.65 -3.38 -5.35
N ALA A 537 -84.39 -4.18 -6.11
CA ALA A 537 -83.85 -5.02 -7.17
C ALA A 537 -83.53 -4.22 -8.46
N THR A 538 -82.32 -3.63 -8.55
CA THR A 538 -81.65 -3.34 -9.85
C THR A 538 -80.13 -3.13 -9.65
N PHE A 539 -79.31 -4.07 -10.15
CA PHE A 539 -77.83 -4.06 -10.28
C PHE A 539 -76.97 -3.51 -9.12
N SER A 540 -76.06 -4.35 -8.58
CA SER A 540 -75.18 -3.91 -7.48
C SER A 540 -74.09 -2.94 -7.95
N ARG A 541 -73.76 -1.97 -7.09
CA ARG A 541 -72.61 -1.08 -7.32
C ARG A 541 -71.26 -1.78 -7.06
N ASP A 542 -71.31 -2.83 -6.26
CA ASP A 542 -70.16 -3.64 -5.83
C ASP A 542 -69.62 -4.47 -7.02
N ASP A 543 -70.53 -5.09 -7.79
CA ASP A 543 -70.25 -5.90 -8.99
C ASP A 543 -69.35 -5.17 -10.01
N ILE A 544 -69.68 -3.90 -10.28
CA ILE A 544 -68.96 -3.05 -11.24
C ILE A 544 -67.59 -2.65 -10.67
N THR A 545 -67.53 -2.38 -9.36
CA THR A 545 -66.29 -1.97 -8.67
C THR A 545 -65.28 -3.12 -8.65
N GLN A 546 -65.71 -4.34 -8.31
CA GLN A 546 -64.90 -5.55 -8.36
C GLN A 546 -64.41 -5.84 -9.79
N SER A 547 -65.30 -5.74 -10.79
CA SER A 547 -64.95 -5.96 -12.20
C SER A 547 -63.92 -4.95 -12.71
N TYR A 548 -64.02 -3.68 -12.31
CA TYR A 548 -63.04 -2.64 -12.64
C TYR A 548 -61.66 -2.93 -12.03
N LEU A 549 -61.60 -3.37 -10.77
CA LEU A 549 -60.34 -3.75 -10.11
C LEU A 549 -59.68 -4.96 -10.80
N SER A 550 -60.47 -5.98 -11.18
CA SER A 550 -59.98 -7.13 -11.95
C SER A 550 -59.38 -6.69 -13.30
N LEU A 551 -60.06 -5.82 -14.05
CA LEU A 551 -59.55 -5.30 -15.32
C LEU A 551 -58.28 -4.46 -15.14
N SER A 552 -58.20 -3.61 -14.12
CA SER A 552 -57.00 -2.82 -13.81
C SER A 552 -55.80 -3.72 -13.50
N HIS A 553 -56.00 -4.78 -12.71
CA HIS A 553 -54.95 -5.75 -12.42
C HIS A 553 -54.53 -6.56 -13.67
N MET A 554 -55.47 -6.98 -14.52
CA MET A 554 -55.18 -7.63 -15.80
C MET A 554 -54.33 -6.73 -16.71
N VAL A 555 -54.65 -5.44 -16.83
CA VAL A 555 -53.87 -4.47 -17.62
C VAL A 555 -52.47 -4.28 -17.01
N SER A 556 -52.35 -4.20 -15.68
CA SER A 556 -51.04 -4.11 -15.02
C SER A 556 -50.16 -5.32 -15.34
N ARG A 557 -50.68 -6.55 -15.17
CA ARG A 557 -49.93 -7.79 -15.42
C ARG A 557 -49.61 -8.01 -16.89
N TYR A 558 -50.50 -7.59 -17.80
CA TYR A 558 -50.21 -7.59 -19.24
C TYR A 558 -49.07 -6.63 -19.60
N ASN A 559 -49.11 -5.40 -19.08
CA ASN A 559 -48.09 -4.39 -19.35
C ASN A 559 -46.72 -4.80 -18.78
N GLU A 560 -46.68 -5.37 -17.58
CA GLU A 560 -45.49 -5.91 -16.90
C GLU A 560 -44.80 -7.04 -17.70
N VAL A 561 -45.57 -7.92 -18.37
CA VAL A 561 -44.97 -8.87 -19.33
C VAL A 561 -44.38 -8.11 -20.52
N VAL A 562 -45.13 -7.17 -21.09
CA VAL A 562 -44.85 -6.54 -22.40
C VAL A 562 -43.77 -5.47 -22.37
N SER A 563 -43.55 -4.77 -21.26
CA SER A 563 -42.46 -3.79 -21.12
C SER A 563 -41.08 -4.45 -21.06
N ASP A 564 -41.01 -5.62 -20.39
CA ASP A 564 -39.77 -6.21 -19.93
C ASP A 564 -39.38 -7.49 -20.72
N VAL A 565 -39.86 -7.63 -21.96
CA VAL A 565 -39.57 -8.80 -22.82
C VAL A 565 -38.16 -8.74 -23.40
N LEU A 566 -37.33 -9.74 -23.10
CA LEU A 566 -36.04 -9.94 -23.79
C LEU A 566 -36.27 -10.15 -25.30
N GLN A 567 -35.41 -9.58 -26.16
CA GLN A 567 -35.61 -9.65 -27.61
C GLN A 567 -35.69 -11.09 -28.17
N VAL A 568 -35.08 -12.06 -27.49
CA VAL A 568 -35.12 -13.49 -27.84
C VAL A 568 -36.33 -14.25 -27.29
N GLU A 569 -36.96 -13.77 -26.20
CA GLU A 569 -38.22 -14.32 -25.69
C GLU A 569 -39.41 -13.89 -26.56
N ARG A 570 -39.34 -12.66 -27.09
CA ARG A 570 -40.47 -12.04 -27.81
C ARG A 570 -41.05 -12.89 -28.94
N PRO A 571 -40.25 -13.58 -29.80
CA PRO A 571 -40.78 -14.48 -30.82
C PRO A 571 -41.48 -15.73 -30.27
N LEU A 572 -41.06 -16.25 -29.10
CA LEU A 572 -41.65 -17.43 -28.47
C LEU A 572 -43.04 -17.13 -27.89
N ILE A 573 -43.19 -15.97 -27.24
CA ILE A 573 -44.48 -15.55 -26.69
C ILE A 573 -45.41 -14.90 -27.73
N GLN A 574 -44.95 -14.67 -28.96
CA GLN A 574 -45.63 -13.81 -29.95
C GLN A 574 -47.03 -14.32 -30.33
N ASP A 575 -47.21 -15.63 -30.51
CA ASP A 575 -48.49 -16.21 -30.92
C ASP A 575 -49.47 -16.25 -29.74
N GLN A 576 -48.99 -16.63 -28.55
CA GLN A 576 -49.78 -16.55 -27.31
C GLN A 576 -50.25 -15.11 -27.04
N LEU A 577 -49.39 -14.12 -27.27
CA LEU A 577 -49.69 -12.69 -27.14
C LEU A 577 -50.70 -12.21 -28.20
N GLN A 578 -50.67 -12.76 -29.42
CA GLN A 578 -51.68 -12.45 -30.46
C GLN A 578 -53.05 -13.04 -30.10
N ASP A 579 -53.09 -14.26 -29.57
CA ASP A 579 -54.34 -14.89 -29.11
C ASP A 579 -54.94 -14.21 -27.87
N LEU A 580 -54.08 -13.77 -26.95
CA LEU A 580 -54.50 -12.95 -25.81
C LEU A 580 -55.03 -11.59 -26.28
N ASN A 581 -54.35 -10.90 -27.20
CA ASN A 581 -54.84 -9.63 -27.75
C ASN A 581 -56.15 -9.78 -28.54
N ARG A 582 -56.29 -10.86 -29.31
CA ARG A 582 -57.52 -11.20 -30.05
C ARG A 582 -58.70 -11.38 -29.10
N THR A 583 -58.52 -12.12 -28.01
CA THR A 583 -59.58 -12.36 -27.02
C THR A 583 -59.87 -11.13 -26.15
N LEU A 584 -58.85 -10.37 -25.73
CA LEU A 584 -59.02 -9.12 -24.99
C LEU A 584 -59.67 -8.00 -25.85
N SER A 585 -59.51 -8.03 -27.17
CA SER A 585 -60.20 -7.10 -28.08
C SER A 585 -61.73 -7.25 -28.03
N GLU A 586 -62.26 -8.43 -27.69
CA GLU A 586 -63.70 -8.59 -27.52
C GLU A 586 -64.25 -7.79 -26.34
N LEU A 587 -63.47 -7.66 -25.25
CA LEU A 587 -63.85 -6.87 -24.08
C LEU A 587 -63.96 -5.38 -24.41
N GLN A 588 -63.10 -4.86 -25.30
CA GLN A 588 -63.12 -3.46 -25.74
C GLN A 588 -64.42 -3.06 -26.47
N THR A 589 -65.18 -4.04 -26.97
CA THR A 589 -66.44 -3.79 -27.71
C THR A 589 -67.69 -3.88 -26.83
N LYS A 590 -67.57 -4.34 -25.58
CA LYS A 590 -68.70 -4.63 -24.67
C LYS A 590 -68.83 -3.53 -23.61
N THR A 591 -70.06 -3.25 -23.20
CA THR A 591 -70.38 -2.20 -22.21
C THR A 591 -70.99 -2.82 -20.95
N TRP A 592 -70.91 -2.10 -19.83
CA TRP A 592 -71.43 -2.55 -18.52
C TRP A 592 -72.94 -2.84 -18.49
N THR A 593 -73.68 -2.49 -19.54
CA THR A 593 -75.11 -2.79 -19.74
C THR A 593 -75.38 -4.15 -20.42
N CYS A 594 -74.35 -4.89 -20.81
CA CYS A 594 -74.49 -6.23 -21.37
C CYS A 594 -74.60 -7.30 -20.25
N GLU A 595 -75.55 -8.23 -20.38
CA GLU A 595 -75.64 -9.38 -19.47
C GLU A 595 -74.40 -10.29 -19.59
N GLY A 596 -73.97 -10.89 -18.48
CA GLY A 596 -72.86 -11.86 -18.46
C GLY A 596 -71.44 -11.27 -18.44
N VAL A 597 -71.27 -9.94 -18.43
CA VAL A 597 -69.94 -9.29 -18.46
C VAL A 597 -69.01 -9.75 -17.34
N GLN A 598 -69.50 -9.97 -16.11
CA GLN A 598 -68.67 -10.48 -14.99
C GLN A 598 -68.03 -11.85 -15.29
N HIS A 599 -68.82 -12.80 -15.80
CA HIS A 599 -68.31 -14.13 -16.17
C HIS A 599 -67.27 -14.04 -17.28
N LEU A 600 -67.45 -13.13 -18.24
CA LEU A 600 -66.50 -12.90 -19.32
C LEU A 600 -65.19 -12.27 -18.82
N VAL A 601 -65.26 -11.25 -17.96
CA VAL A 601 -64.07 -10.65 -17.32
C VAL A 601 -63.30 -11.70 -16.50
N GLU A 602 -63.99 -12.51 -15.71
CA GLU A 602 -63.37 -13.56 -14.90
C GLU A 602 -62.74 -14.67 -15.76
N GLN A 603 -63.39 -15.07 -16.86
CA GLN A 603 -62.86 -16.01 -17.84
C GLN A 603 -61.53 -15.51 -18.46
N HIS A 604 -61.48 -14.24 -18.90
CA HIS A 604 -60.23 -13.67 -19.45
C HIS A 604 -59.18 -13.38 -18.36
N ARG A 605 -59.59 -13.07 -17.12
CA ARG A 605 -58.68 -12.88 -15.97
C ARG A 605 -57.80 -14.11 -15.77
N HIS A 606 -58.38 -15.31 -15.85
CA HIS A 606 -57.62 -16.56 -15.73
C HIS A 606 -56.58 -16.71 -16.86
N SER A 607 -56.94 -16.41 -18.11
CA SER A 607 -56.01 -16.48 -19.25
C SER A 607 -54.83 -15.50 -19.13
N VAL A 608 -55.09 -14.24 -18.72
CA VAL A 608 -54.04 -13.23 -18.53
C VAL A 608 -53.09 -13.60 -17.39
N LEU A 609 -53.62 -14.14 -16.28
CA LEU A 609 -52.80 -14.54 -15.13
C LEU A 609 -51.99 -15.81 -15.38
N ILE A 610 -52.51 -16.78 -16.14
CA ILE A 610 -51.70 -17.92 -16.60
C ILE A 610 -50.54 -17.42 -17.47
N PHE A 611 -50.82 -16.57 -18.46
CA PHE A 611 -49.78 -16.03 -19.35
C PHE A 611 -48.70 -15.24 -18.59
N HIS A 612 -49.09 -14.36 -17.66
CA HIS A 612 -48.14 -13.66 -16.78
C HIS A 612 -47.31 -14.64 -15.94
N SER A 613 -47.95 -15.62 -15.28
CA SER A 613 -47.25 -16.62 -14.47
C SER A 613 -46.25 -17.43 -15.28
N THR A 614 -46.63 -17.92 -16.46
CA THR A 614 -45.78 -18.73 -17.33
C THR A 614 -44.55 -17.96 -17.83
N VAL A 615 -44.71 -16.69 -18.22
CA VAL A 615 -43.55 -15.86 -18.64
C VAL A 615 -42.70 -15.44 -17.44
N SER A 616 -43.31 -15.13 -16.30
CA SER A 616 -42.58 -14.79 -15.07
C SER A 616 -41.77 -15.98 -14.52
N GLU A 617 -42.27 -17.21 -14.66
CA GLU A 617 -41.58 -18.44 -14.27
C GLU A 617 -40.44 -18.76 -15.23
N ALA A 618 -40.65 -18.60 -16.54
CA ALA A 618 -39.60 -18.77 -17.54
C ALA A 618 -38.46 -17.75 -17.39
N ARG A 619 -38.78 -16.49 -17.02
CA ARG A 619 -37.78 -15.47 -16.66
C ARG A 619 -37.05 -15.80 -15.37
N ALA A 620 -37.74 -16.22 -14.31
CA ALA A 620 -37.09 -16.64 -13.07
C ALA A 620 -36.12 -17.83 -13.29
N ASN A 621 -36.45 -18.74 -14.21
CA ASN A 621 -35.51 -19.80 -14.65
C ASN A 621 -34.30 -19.22 -15.41
N MET A 622 -34.49 -18.21 -16.26
CA MET A 622 -33.41 -17.51 -16.97
C MET A 622 -32.49 -16.72 -16.02
N ASP A 623 -33.05 -16.09 -14.98
CA ASP A 623 -32.30 -15.46 -13.89
C ASP A 623 -31.48 -16.51 -13.12
N ALA A 624 -32.07 -17.67 -12.83
CA ALA A 624 -31.37 -18.79 -12.17
C ALA A 624 -30.23 -19.36 -13.03
N MET A 625 -30.45 -19.54 -14.34
CA MET A 625 -29.38 -19.91 -15.29
C MET A 625 -28.25 -18.88 -15.27
N THR A 626 -28.59 -17.59 -15.32
CA THR A 626 -27.62 -16.49 -15.33
C THR A 626 -26.80 -16.45 -14.03
N HIS A 627 -27.44 -16.69 -12.88
CA HIS A 627 -26.79 -16.82 -11.58
C HIS A 627 -25.85 -18.04 -11.52
N ILE A 628 -26.22 -19.19 -12.09
CA ILE A 628 -25.34 -20.37 -12.19
C ILE A 628 -24.08 -20.02 -13.00
N ILE A 629 -24.26 -19.37 -14.16
CA ILE A 629 -23.18 -18.97 -15.07
C ILE A 629 -22.24 -17.94 -14.40
N GLN A 630 -22.79 -16.96 -13.67
CA GLN A 630 -22.00 -16.02 -12.85
C GLN A 630 -21.22 -16.75 -11.75
N GLY A 631 -21.83 -17.74 -11.09
CA GLY A 631 -21.20 -18.59 -10.10
C GLY A 631 -20.04 -19.45 -10.62
N TRP A 632 -19.88 -19.59 -11.94
CA TRP A 632 -18.69 -20.17 -12.57
C TRP A 632 -17.57 -19.16 -12.77
N ALA A 633 -17.86 -17.91 -13.13
CA ALA A 633 -16.86 -16.85 -13.23
C ALA A 633 -16.17 -16.56 -11.88
N GLU A 634 -16.82 -16.89 -10.76
CA GLU A 634 -16.26 -16.81 -9.40
C GLU A 634 -15.50 -18.05 -8.94
N LEU A 635 -15.58 -19.17 -9.67
CA LEU A 635 -14.97 -20.44 -9.27
C LEU A 635 -13.43 -20.42 -9.46
N GLN A 636 -12.70 -20.80 -8.42
CA GLN A 636 -11.25 -20.96 -8.48
C GLN A 636 -10.90 -22.42 -8.85
N LEU A 637 -10.41 -22.65 -10.07
CA LEU A 637 -9.94 -23.99 -10.50
C LEU A 637 -8.60 -24.37 -9.85
N LEU A 638 -7.74 -23.37 -9.62
CA LEU A 638 -6.42 -23.51 -9.00
C LEU A 638 -6.44 -22.92 -7.58
N GLN A 639 -5.74 -23.57 -6.66
CA GLN A 639 -5.55 -23.13 -5.27
C GLN A 639 -4.11 -23.39 -4.84
N ARG A 640 -3.56 -22.58 -3.93
CA ARG A 640 -2.23 -22.79 -3.34
C ARG A 640 -2.34 -23.70 -2.12
N SER A 641 -1.43 -24.67 -2.00
CA SER A 641 -1.32 -25.55 -0.83
C SER A 641 -0.01 -25.31 -0.09
N GLY A 642 -0.10 -24.54 1.01
CA GLY A 642 1.05 -24.20 1.84
C GLY A 642 2.12 -23.42 1.08
N GLU A 643 3.37 -23.90 1.15
CA GLU A 643 4.53 -23.29 0.50
C GLU A 643 4.61 -23.57 -1.03
N SER A 644 3.80 -24.50 -1.55
CA SER A 644 3.78 -24.88 -2.98
C SER A 644 2.76 -24.09 -3.81
N LEU A 645 3.15 -23.77 -5.05
CA LEU A 645 2.25 -23.24 -6.08
C LEU A 645 1.52 -24.36 -6.86
N LEU A 646 2.04 -25.59 -6.85
CA LEU A 646 1.66 -26.65 -7.79
C LEU A 646 1.45 -28.01 -7.09
N GLU A 647 0.25 -28.25 -6.55
CA GLU A 647 -0.21 -29.60 -6.16
C GLU A 647 -1.46 -30.02 -6.96
N GLY A 648 -1.26 -30.17 -8.27
CA GLY A 648 -2.28 -30.66 -9.21
C GLY A 648 -3.00 -29.58 -10.02
N GLY A 649 -3.71 -30.03 -11.05
CA GLY A 649 -4.61 -29.20 -11.85
C GLY A 649 -6.00 -29.04 -11.23
N ALA A 650 -6.99 -28.68 -12.04
CA ALA A 650 -8.36 -28.45 -11.59
C ALA A 650 -8.95 -29.69 -10.88
N THR A 651 -9.50 -29.50 -9.68
CA THR A 651 -9.93 -30.63 -8.85
C THR A 651 -11.17 -31.34 -9.42
N GLU A 652 -11.26 -32.65 -9.17
CA GLU A 652 -12.47 -33.45 -9.49
C GLU A 652 -13.73 -32.96 -8.72
N GLN A 653 -13.58 -32.15 -7.67
CA GLN A 653 -14.72 -31.46 -7.05
C GLN A 653 -15.21 -30.28 -7.90
N SER A 654 -14.28 -29.50 -8.47
CA SER A 654 -14.57 -28.40 -9.40
C SER A 654 -15.23 -28.91 -10.69
N TYR A 655 -14.71 -30.00 -11.28
CA TYR A 655 -15.34 -30.63 -12.44
C TYR A 655 -16.73 -31.19 -12.13
N ARG A 656 -16.92 -31.78 -10.95
CA ARG A 656 -18.24 -32.29 -10.53
C ARG A 656 -19.26 -31.16 -10.44
N ARG A 657 -18.91 -30.04 -9.79
CA ARG A 657 -19.79 -28.87 -9.69
C ARG A 657 -20.22 -28.36 -11.07
N ILE A 658 -19.29 -28.13 -11.99
CA ILE A 658 -19.60 -27.66 -13.37
C ILE A 658 -20.52 -28.66 -14.09
N ARG A 659 -20.35 -29.96 -13.86
CA ARG A 659 -21.18 -31.03 -14.45
C ARG A 659 -22.58 -31.09 -13.83
N GLU A 660 -22.72 -30.85 -12.54
CA GLU A 660 -24.00 -30.82 -11.80
C GLU A 660 -24.79 -29.53 -12.13
N ASP A 661 -24.15 -28.36 -12.03
CA ASP A 661 -24.66 -27.07 -12.47
C ASP A 661 -25.11 -27.14 -13.96
N GLY A 662 -24.31 -27.80 -14.79
CA GLY A 662 -24.60 -28.02 -16.21
C GLY A 662 -25.82 -28.90 -16.50
N GLN A 663 -26.10 -29.89 -15.66
CA GLN A 663 -27.32 -30.69 -15.76
C GLN A 663 -28.55 -29.86 -15.36
N GLU A 664 -28.42 -28.96 -14.39
CA GLU A 664 -29.49 -28.06 -13.99
C GLU A 664 -29.80 -26.99 -15.05
N LEU A 665 -28.79 -26.44 -15.73
CA LEU A 665 -29.01 -25.56 -16.90
C LEU A 665 -29.82 -26.27 -18.00
N LEU A 666 -29.48 -27.51 -18.33
CA LEU A 666 -30.23 -28.31 -19.31
C LEU A 666 -31.66 -28.60 -18.83
N ARG A 667 -31.85 -28.89 -17.54
CA ARG A 667 -33.18 -29.11 -16.94
C ARG A 667 -34.04 -27.84 -16.99
N LEU A 668 -33.51 -26.70 -16.59
CA LEU A 668 -34.19 -25.39 -16.66
C LEU A 668 -34.53 -25.01 -18.10
N THR A 669 -33.64 -25.33 -19.05
CA THR A 669 -33.87 -25.09 -20.49
C THR A 669 -35.04 -25.92 -21.02
N GLN A 670 -35.13 -27.20 -20.63
CA GLN A 670 -36.28 -28.04 -20.99
C GLN A 670 -37.59 -27.53 -20.38
N VAL A 671 -37.57 -27.10 -19.11
CA VAL A 671 -38.76 -26.50 -18.46
C VAL A 671 -39.20 -25.22 -19.18
N ASN A 672 -38.26 -24.40 -19.65
CA ASN A 672 -38.61 -23.22 -20.45
C ASN A 672 -39.19 -23.59 -21.83
N CYS A 673 -38.80 -24.72 -22.44
CA CYS A 673 -39.44 -25.24 -23.65
C CYS A 673 -40.93 -25.57 -23.38
N ASP A 674 -41.20 -26.31 -22.29
CA ASP A 674 -42.55 -26.71 -21.88
C ASP A 674 -43.44 -25.49 -21.51
N LEU A 675 -42.87 -24.49 -20.81
CA LEU A 675 -43.56 -23.25 -20.44
C LEU A 675 -43.93 -22.43 -21.68
N TYR A 676 -42.98 -22.19 -22.60
CA TYR A 676 -43.26 -21.47 -23.84
C TYR A 676 -44.11 -22.28 -24.84
N ARG A 677 -44.20 -23.61 -24.66
CA ARG A 677 -44.80 -24.58 -25.60
C ARG A 677 -44.13 -24.53 -26.98
N ALA A 678 -42.80 -24.39 -26.98
CA ALA A 678 -42.02 -24.39 -28.21
C ALA A 678 -41.92 -25.80 -28.81
N GLU A 679 -41.71 -25.88 -30.12
CA GLU A 679 -41.25 -27.11 -30.77
C GLU A 679 -39.71 -27.12 -30.78
N ASP A 680 -39.08 -28.23 -30.38
CA ASP A 680 -37.61 -28.34 -30.26
C ASP A 680 -36.86 -28.06 -31.58
N SER A 681 -37.54 -28.22 -32.72
CA SER A 681 -37.04 -27.96 -34.08
C SER A 681 -37.31 -26.53 -34.59
N SER A 682 -37.93 -25.66 -33.79
CA SER A 682 -38.31 -24.32 -34.22
C SER A 682 -37.11 -23.38 -34.32
N ASP A 683 -37.03 -22.64 -35.43
CA ASP A 683 -36.07 -21.55 -35.67
C ASP A 683 -36.21 -20.40 -34.63
N THR A 684 -37.34 -20.26 -33.94
CA THR A 684 -37.47 -19.34 -32.78
C THR A 684 -36.85 -19.92 -31.50
N TRP A 685 -36.99 -21.23 -31.28
CA TRP A 685 -36.42 -21.92 -30.12
C TRP A 685 -34.90 -22.05 -30.21
N ILE A 686 -34.39 -22.39 -31.40
CA ILE A 686 -32.95 -22.49 -31.67
C ILE A 686 -32.23 -21.16 -31.36
N ARG A 687 -32.83 -20.00 -31.66
CA ARG A 687 -32.26 -18.68 -31.30
C ARG A 687 -32.24 -18.41 -29.79
N TYR A 688 -33.18 -18.96 -29.04
CA TYR A 688 -33.19 -18.87 -27.58
C TYR A 688 -32.11 -19.78 -26.97
N LEU A 689 -31.94 -21.00 -27.51
CA LEU A 689 -30.81 -21.88 -27.17
C LEU A 689 -29.45 -21.25 -27.52
N ASP A 690 -29.33 -20.60 -28.68
CA ASP A 690 -28.12 -19.86 -29.08
C ASP A 690 -27.77 -18.73 -28.12
N HIS A 691 -28.77 -18.03 -27.55
CA HIS A 691 -28.54 -16.99 -26.55
C HIS A 691 -28.03 -17.56 -25.22
N ILE A 692 -28.60 -18.67 -24.74
CA ILE A 692 -28.12 -19.37 -23.54
C ILE A 692 -26.70 -19.93 -23.78
N ASP A 693 -26.42 -20.45 -24.99
CA ASP A 693 -25.10 -20.92 -25.41
C ASP A 693 -24.04 -19.81 -25.40
N ASP A 694 -24.39 -18.59 -25.83
CA ASP A 694 -23.52 -17.41 -25.72
C ASP A 694 -23.22 -17.02 -24.27
N LEU A 695 -24.23 -17.00 -23.39
CA LEU A 695 -24.05 -16.70 -21.96
C LEU A 695 -23.17 -17.77 -21.28
N VAL A 696 -23.41 -19.05 -21.56
CA VAL A 696 -22.58 -20.17 -21.06
C VAL A 696 -21.14 -20.08 -21.58
N GLN A 697 -20.95 -19.74 -22.85
CA GLN A 697 -19.62 -19.61 -23.43
C GLN A 697 -18.83 -18.44 -22.81
N ASP A 698 -19.48 -17.32 -22.48
CA ASP A 698 -18.84 -16.23 -21.73
C ASP A 698 -18.51 -16.62 -20.29
N GLY A 699 -19.44 -17.22 -19.53
CA GLY A 699 -19.14 -17.67 -18.16
C GLY A 699 -17.98 -18.68 -18.08
N LEU A 700 -17.90 -19.60 -19.05
CA LEU A 700 -16.75 -20.50 -19.21
C LEU A 700 -15.48 -19.76 -19.65
N LEU A 701 -15.56 -18.74 -20.51
CA LEU A 701 -14.43 -17.88 -20.87
C LEU A 701 -13.87 -17.15 -19.66
N GLN A 702 -14.72 -16.54 -18.81
CA GLN A 702 -14.30 -15.84 -17.59
C GLN A 702 -13.62 -16.80 -16.60
N LEU A 703 -14.14 -18.02 -16.43
CA LEU A 703 -13.54 -19.08 -15.59
C LEU A 703 -12.13 -19.48 -16.08
N LEU A 704 -11.96 -19.67 -17.39
CA LEU A 704 -10.66 -20.00 -18.00
C LEU A 704 -9.68 -18.82 -17.88
N LEU A 705 -10.12 -17.60 -18.20
CA LEU A 705 -9.33 -16.37 -18.11
C LEU A 705 -8.82 -16.18 -16.69
N ARG A 706 -9.70 -16.25 -15.67
CA ARG A 706 -9.34 -16.10 -14.26
C ARG A 706 -8.29 -17.12 -13.80
N SER A 707 -8.39 -18.35 -14.30
CA SER A 707 -7.48 -19.45 -13.97
C SER A 707 -6.10 -19.27 -14.63
N LEU A 708 -6.05 -18.84 -15.90
CA LEU A 708 -4.78 -18.55 -16.59
C LEU A 708 -4.13 -17.26 -16.13
N HIS A 709 -4.90 -16.21 -15.81
CA HIS A 709 -4.39 -14.98 -15.18
C HIS A 709 -3.74 -15.30 -13.83
N PHE A 710 -4.42 -16.05 -12.95
CA PHE A 710 -3.84 -16.48 -11.67
C PHE A 710 -2.50 -17.22 -11.86
N PHE A 711 -2.39 -18.08 -12.86
CA PHE A 711 -1.15 -18.80 -13.17
C PHE A 711 -0.06 -17.86 -13.73
N SER A 712 -0.43 -16.93 -14.60
CA SER A 712 0.47 -15.91 -15.17
C SER A 712 1.01 -14.96 -14.09
N ASP A 713 0.16 -14.49 -13.19
CA ASP A 713 0.51 -13.56 -12.12
C ASP A 713 1.47 -14.20 -11.10
N ASN A 714 1.22 -15.47 -10.73
CA ASN A 714 2.13 -16.23 -9.85
C ASN A 714 3.41 -16.74 -10.55
N THR A 715 3.59 -16.48 -11.86
CA THR A 715 4.83 -16.78 -12.62
C THR A 715 5.51 -15.52 -13.18
N ASN A 716 5.09 -14.33 -12.74
CA ASN A 716 5.62 -13.04 -13.19
C ASN A 716 6.77 -12.56 -12.29
N SER A 717 7.88 -12.15 -12.88
CA SER A 717 9.11 -11.71 -12.21
C SER A 717 8.98 -10.41 -11.40
N GLN A 718 7.87 -9.68 -11.50
CA GLN A 718 7.63 -8.43 -10.76
C GLN A 718 6.97 -8.62 -9.38
N VAL A 719 6.56 -9.83 -9.01
CA VAL A 719 5.86 -10.07 -7.74
C VAL A 719 6.85 -10.45 -6.64
N HIS A 720 7.16 -9.51 -5.73
CA HIS A 720 7.94 -9.79 -4.52
C HIS A 720 7.16 -10.73 -3.58
N LEU A 721 7.46 -12.03 -3.63
CA LEU A 721 6.94 -13.05 -2.72
C LEU A 721 8.07 -13.62 -1.86
N SER A 722 8.04 -13.31 -0.56
CA SER A 722 8.90 -13.92 0.47
C SER A 722 8.58 -15.40 0.75
N ASP A 723 7.46 -15.88 0.23
CA ASP A 723 6.75 -17.07 0.73
C ASP A 723 6.73 -18.22 -0.31
N ILE A 724 7.58 -18.17 -1.34
CA ILE A 724 7.82 -19.31 -2.22
C ILE A 724 8.92 -20.16 -1.58
N ARG A 725 8.59 -21.38 -1.16
CA ARG A 725 9.55 -22.33 -0.59
C ARG A 725 9.43 -23.71 -1.21
N ASN A 726 10.55 -24.22 -1.72
CA ASN A 726 10.77 -25.61 -2.15
C ASN A 726 9.63 -26.28 -2.95
N THR A 727 9.49 -25.94 -4.24
CA THR A 727 8.79 -26.83 -5.19
C THR A 727 9.73 -27.95 -5.66
N GLN A 728 9.64 -29.15 -5.07
CA GLN A 728 10.25 -30.37 -5.62
C GLN A 728 9.27 -31.07 -6.59
N PRO A 729 9.59 -31.19 -7.89
CA PRO A 729 8.74 -31.89 -8.86
C PRO A 729 8.83 -33.42 -8.68
N SER A 730 7.94 -33.98 -7.86
CA SER A 730 7.97 -35.39 -7.43
C SER A 730 7.17 -36.36 -8.32
N VAL A 731 6.86 -35.99 -9.57
CA VAL A 731 5.98 -36.78 -10.47
C VAL A 731 6.55 -36.93 -11.89
N GLY A 732 7.56 -37.79 -12.06
CA GLY A 732 7.82 -38.58 -13.29
C GLY A 732 8.15 -37.88 -14.63
N GLY A 733 8.00 -36.57 -14.73
CA GLY A 733 8.24 -35.72 -15.90
C GLY A 733 8.69 -34.33 -15.49
N GLY A 734 9.02 -33.46 -16.45
CA GLY A 734 9.56 -32.14 -16.14
C GLY A 734 8.51 -31.18 -15.58
N LEU A 735 8.95 -30.13 -14.89
CA LEU A 735 8.09 -29.00 -14.48
C LEU A 735 7.27 -28.46 -15.67
N PHE A 736 7.89 -28.39 -16.84
CA PHE A 736 7.26 -27.99 -18.10
C PHE A 736 6.09 -28.90 -18.52
N ASP A 737 6.18 -30.21 -18.27
CA ASP A 737 5.11 -31.17 -18.57
C ASP A 737 3.97 -31.05 -17.55
N LEU A 738 4.30 -30.80 -16.27
CA LEU A 738 3.31 -30.54 -15.22
C LEU A 738 2.50 -29.26 -15.52
N VAL A 739 3.16 -28.15 -15.87
CA VAL A 739 2.47 -26.90 -16.24
C VAL A 739 1.59 -27.10 -17.48
N LYS A 740 2.08 -27.84 -18.48
CA LYS A 740 1.29 -28.18 -19.67
C LYS A 740 0.09 -29.07 -19.36
N SER A 741 0.20 -29.99 -18.38
CA SER A 741 -0.94 -30.74 -17.86
C SER A 741 -1.96 -29.81 -17.23
N ILE A 742 -1.54 -28.90 -16.33
CA ILE A 742 -2.43 -27.97 -15.63
C ILE A 742 -3.19 -27.05 -16.61
N ILE A 743 -2.53 -26.56 -17.67
CA ILE A 743 -3.19 -25.80 -18.75
C ILE A 743 -4.24 -26.68 -19.47
N THR A 744 -3.91 -27.95 -19.72
CA THR A 744 -4.83 -28.91 -20.35
C THR A 744 -6.04 -29.22 -19.44
N ASP A 745 -5.83 -29.33 -18.13
CA ASP A 745 -6.87 -29.52 -17.11
C ASP A 745 -7.82 -28.30 -17.06
N ILE A 746 -7.27 -27.09 -17.05
CA ILE A 746 -8.05 -25.83 -17.11
C ILE A 746 -9.00 -25.85 -18.32
N TYR A 747 -8.50 -26.10 -19.53
CA TYR A 747 -9.36 -26.20 -20.72
C TYR A 747 -10.35 -27.39 -20.65
N THR A 748 -10.01 -28.48 -19.96
CA THR A 748 -10.88 -29.66 -19.79
C THR A 748 -12.10 -29.38 -18.89
N ALA A 749 -12.08 -28.30 -18.10
CA ALA A 749 -13.26 -27.81 -17.39
C ALA A 749 -14.40 -27.44 -18.36
N ALA A 750 -14.09 -26.82 -19.50
CA ALA A 750 -15.07 -26.44 -20.52
C ALA A 750 -15.64 -27.63 -21.32
N ASN A 751 -15.09 -28.84 -21.13
CA ASN A 751 -15.60 -30.08 -21.73
C ASN A 751 -16.42 -30.94 -20.74
N GLN A 752 -16.67 -30.46 -19.51
CA GLN A 752 -17.60 -31.10 -18.57
C GLN A 752 -19.07 -30.88 -18.94
N LEU A 753 -19.35 -29.94 -19.85
CA LEU A 753 -20.68 -29.50 -20.25
C LEU A 753 -20.95 -29.85 -21.73
N ALA A 754 -22.10 -30.45 -22.01
CA ALA A 754 -22.59 -30.62 -23.38
C ALA A 754 -23.09 -29.28 -23.95
N ARG A 755 -22.88 -29.03 -25.25
CA ARG A 755 -23.27 -27.77 -25.87
C ARG A 755 -24.80 -27.60 -25.87
N ILE A 756 -25.28 -26.39 -25.52
CA ILE A 756 -26.72 -26.10 -25.37
C ILE A 756 -27.33 -25.75 -26.73
N SER A 757 -26.61 -25.02 -27.58
CA SER A 757 -27.05 -24.80 -28.95
C SER A 757 -26.96 -26.09 -29.78
N VAL A 758 -28.07 -26.43 -30.43
CA VAL A 758 -28.17 -27.49 -31.45
C VAL A 758 -27.71 -26.99 -32.83
N SER A 759 -27.62 -25.67 -33.05
CA SER A 759 -27.19 -25.09 -34.33
C SER A 759 -25.66 -25.08 -34.48
N ARG A 760 -24.94 -24.90 -33.37
CA ARG A 760 -23.48 -24.80 -33.29
C ARG A 760 -22.84 -26.19 -33.27
N HIS A 761 -21.58 -26.29 -33.68
CA HIS A 761 -20.84 -27.55 -33.79
C HIS A 761 -19.54 -27.47 -32.99
N GLY A 762 -19.04 -28.63 -32.52
CA GLY A 762 -17.90 -28.71 -31.59
C GLY A 762 -18.31 -28.43 -30.14
N ASN A 763 -17.43 -28.75 -29.19
CA ASN A 763 -17.65 -28.46 -27.77
C ASN A 763 -17.18 -27.03 -27.39
N TYR A 764 -17.47 -26.60 -26.16
CA TYR A 764 -16.99 -25.29 -25.69
C TYR A 764 -15.46 -25.25 -25.59
N GLN A 765 -14.79 -26.36 -25.24
CA GLN A 765 -13.32 -26.43 -25.16
C GLN A 765 -12.65 -26.09 -26.50
N GLU A 766 -13.03 -26.72 -27.61
CA GLU A 766 -12.50 -26.46 -28.96
C GLU A 766 -12.75 -25.01 -29.40
N THR A 767 -13.87 -24.42 -28.97
CA THR A 767 -14.22 -23.03 -29.28
C THR A 767 -13.36 -22.05 -28.46
N LEU A 768 -13.21 -22.29 -27.17
CA LEU A 768 -12.46 -21.45 -26.24
C LEU A 768 -10.93 -21.57 -26.45
N GLN A 769 -10.43 -22.74 -26.85
CA GLN A 769 -9.06 -22.93 -27.34
C GLN A 769 -8.75 -22.19 -28.66
N GLN A 770 -9.73 -21.52 -29.28
CA GLN A 770 -9.54 -20.62 -30.42
C GLN A 770 -9.62 -19.13 -30.05
N CYS A 771 -10.00 -18.79 -28.80
CA CYS A 771 -9.97 -17.43 -28.29
C CYS A 771 -8.55 -16.85 -28.30
N GLN A 772 -8.41 -15.58 -28.70
CA GLN A 772 -7.09 -14.94 -28.79
C GLN A 772 -6.52 -14.62 -27.41
N ASP A 773 -7.36 -14.20 -26.46
CA ASP A 773 -6.93 -13.77 -25.13
C ASP A 773 -6.44 -14.96 -24.28
N LEU A 774 -7.16 -16.08 -24.30
CA LEU A 774 -6.72 -17.34 -23.66
C LEU A 774 -5.39 -17.84 -24.26
N ARG A 775 -5.24 -17.77 -25.58
CA ARG A 775 -3.97 -18.12 -26.27
C ARG A 775 -2.82 -17.18 -25.92
N ALA A 776 -3.08 -15.90 -25.72
CA ALA A 776 -2.06 -14.95 -25.31
C ALA A 776 -1.56 -15.25 -23.89
N LEU A 777 -2.47 -15.55 -22.95
CA LEU A 777 -2.11 -15.96 -21.59
C LEU A 777 -1.39 -17.31 -21.54
N GLU A 778 -1.84 -18.29 -22.33
CA GLU A 778 -1.16 -19.57 -22.49
C GLU A 778 0.28 -19.39 -23.02
N GLN A 779 0.46 -18.55 -24.04
CA GLN A 779 1.78 -18.23 -24.57
C GLN A 779 2.66 -17.48 -23.55
N GLU A 780 2.09 -16.56 -22.76
CA GLU A 780 2.81 -15.81 -21.73
C GLU A 780 3.29 -16.72 -20.58
N VAL A 781 2.43 -17.60 -20.09
CA VAL A 781 2.80 -18.64 -19.11
C VAL A 781 3.92 -19.54 -19.66
N MET A 782 3.81 -20.00 -20.90
CA MET A 782 4.84 -20.83 -21.53
C MET A 782 6.12 -20.04 -21.82
N ARG A 783 6.05 -18.71 -22.00
CA ARG A 783 7.20 -17.81 -22.11
C ARG A 783 7.94 -17.69 -20.78
N HIS A 784 7.24 -17.52 -19.66
CA HIS A 784 7.85 -17.56 -18.32
C HIS A 784 8.54 -18.90 -18.04
N MET A 785 7.93 -20.03 -18.45
CA MET A 785 8.57 -21.35 -18.32
C MET A 785 9.84 -21.50 -19.17
N GLN A 786 9.87 -20.93 -20.38
CA GLN A 786 11.08 -20.95 -21.21
C GLN A 786 12.19 -20.08 -20.62
N GLN A 787 11.86 -18.88 -20.11
CA GLN A 787 12.86 -18.03 -19.44
C GLN A 787 13.48 -18.70 -18.20
N VAL A 788 12.67 -19.38 -17.39
CA VAL A 788 13.18 -20.16 -16.24
C VAL A 788 14.03 -21.36 -16.69
N ARG A 789 13.74 -21.98 -17.84
CA ARG A 789 14.63 -22.98 -18.45
C ARG A 789 15.95 -22.34 -18.85
N ASP A 790 15.93 -21.21 -19.55
CA ASP A 790 17.13 -20.52 -20.02
C ASP A 790 18.01 -20.06 -18.83
N ASP A 791 17.40 -19.52 -17.77
CA ASP A 791 18.06 -19.15 -16.51
C ASP A 791 18.65 -20.40 -15.80
N ALA A 792 17.93 -21.52 -15.79
CA ALA A 792 18.40 -22.79 -15.20
C ALA A 792 19.57 -23.41 -15.98
N GLU A 793 19.53 -23.35 -17.31
CA GLU A 793 20.62 -23.84 -18.16
C GLU A 793 21.87 -22.96 -18.01
N SER A 794 21.71 -21.64 -17.88
CA SER A 794 22.79 -20.71 -17.53
C SER A 794 23.37 -21.01 -16.13
N LEU A 795 22.55 -21.37 -15.14
CA LEU A 795 23.02 -21.79 -13.81
C LEU A 795 23.81 -23.12 -13.90
N ARG A 796 23.33 -24.09 -14.68
CA ARG A 796 24.01 -25.37 -14.93
C ARG A 796 25.39 -25.16 -15.57
N GLU A 797 25.48 -24.37 -16.65
CA GLU A 797 26.77 -23.98 -17.26
C GLU A 797 27.66 -23.22 -16.26
N GLY A 798 27.06 -22.43 -15.39
CA GLY A 798 27.73 -21.80 -14.25
C GLY A 798 28.38 -22.80 -13.29
N LEU A 799 27.72 -23.92 -12.98
CA LEU A 799 28.21 -24.96 -12.08
C LEU A 799 29.17 -25.96 -12.75
N ASP A 800 29.07 -26.14 -14.08
CA ASP A 800 29.92 -27.05 -14.86
C ASP A 800 31.43 -26.75 -14.76
N ARG A 801 31.83 -25.54 -14.32
CA ARG A 801 33.22 -25.22 -13.97
C ARG A 801 33.84 -26.20 -12.96
N TYR A 802 33.02 -26.79 -12.10
CA TYR A 802 33.42 -27.74 -11.06
C TYR A 802 33.41 -29.20 -11.53
N ALA A 803 32.93 -29.51 -12.73
CA ALA A 803 32.66 -30.89 -13.18
C ALA A 803 33.88 -31.81 -13.17
N HIS A 804 35.06 -31.26 -13.40
CA HIS A 804 36.35 -31.97 -13.31
C HIS A 804 36.56 -32.68 -11.96
N LEU A 805 35.93 -32.22 -10.87
CA LEU A 805 36.04 -32.82 -9.53
C LEU A 805 35.27 -34.14 -9.36
N TRP A 806 34.25 -34.40 -10.18
CA TRP A 806 33.42 -35.61 -10.12
C TRP A 806 33.40 -36.42 -11.43
N GLU A 807 33.90 -35.86 -12.54
CA GLU A 807 34.09 -36.58 -13.81
C GLU A 807 35.49 -37.19 -13.96
N SER A 808 36.50 -36.73 -13.20
CA SER A 808 37.86 -37.29 -13.20
C SER A 808 38.03 -38.41 -12.18
N ASP A 809 38.76 -39.46 -12.52
CA ASP A 809 39.18 -40.48 -11.54
C ASP A 809 40.25 -39.93 -10.58
N ARG A 810 39.92 -39.98 -9.28
CA ARG A 810 40.79 -39.54 -8.19
C ARG A 810 42.13 -40.30 -8.15
N GLN A 811 42.14 -41.60 -8.47
CA GLN A 811 43.35 -42.42 -8.39
C GLN A 811 44.28 -42.19 -9.60
N GLY A 812 43.74 -42.12 -10.81
CA GLY A 812 44.48 -41.77 -12.03
C GLY A 812 45.15 -40.41 -11.94
N VAL A 813 44.42 -39.36 -11.52
CA VAL A 813 44.96 -38.01 -11.37
C VAL A 813 46.09 -37.94 -10.32
N MET A 814 45.97 -38.69 -9.21
CA MET A 814 47.06 -38.80 -8.23
C MET A 814 48.27 -39.53 -8.82
N HIS A 815 48.07 -40.64 -9.53
CA HIS A 815 49.16 -41.39 -10.18
C HIS A 815 49.91 -40.54 -11.22
N GLU A 816 49.20 -39.68 -11.96
CA GLU A 816 49.80 -38.73 -12.90
C GLU A 816 50.58 -37.63 -12.18
N PHE A 817 50.00 -37.03 -11.14
CA PHE A 817 50.66 -36.03 -10.30
C PHE A 817 51.94 -36.55 -9.64
N LEU A 818 51.96 -37.82 -9.18
CA LEU A 818 53.15 -38.47 -8.63
C LEU A 818 54.27 -38.69 -9.66
N LYS A 819 53.94 -38.70 -10.96
CA LYS A 819 54.87 -38.94 -12.08
C LYS A 819 55.46 -37.65 -12.67
N TYR A 820 54.70 -36.56 -12.65
CA TYR A 820 55.04 -35.29 -13.33
C TYR A 820 55.03 -34.05 -12.43
N GLY A 821 54.61 -34.15 -11.16
CA GLY A 821 54.61 -33.04 -10.20
C GLY A 821 53.53 -31.97 -10.44
N ARG A 822 52.72 -32.15 -11.48
CA ARG A 822 51.58 -31.33 -11.91
C ARG A 822 50.60 -32.24 -12.67
N GLN A 823 49.35 -31.82 -12.80
CA GLN A 823 48.46 -32.38 -13.83
C GLN A 823 49.00 -31.98 -15.22
N VAL A 824 49.13 -32.94 -16.14
CA VAL A 824 49.59 -32.66 -17.51
C VAL A 824 48.36 -32.40 -18.38
N ARG A 825 48.45 -31.40 -19.26
CA ARG A 825 47.37 -31.14 -20.22
C ARG A 825 47.47 -32.13 -21.39
N PRO A 826 46.35 -32.54 -22.03
CA PRO A 826 46.37 -33.47 -23.17
C PRO A 826 47.21 -33.04 -24.39
N GLU A 827 47.74 -31.82 -24.39
CA GLU A 827 48.51 -31.20 -25.46
C GLU A 827 50.05 -31.26 -25.24
N GLU A 828 50.53 -31.71 -24.07
CA GLU A 828 51.97 -31.84 -23.73
C GLU A 828 52.40 -33.33 -23.56
N PRO A 829 52.55 -34.12 -24.64
CA PRO A 829 52.90 -35.55 -24.53
C PRO A 829 54.35 -35.81 -24.09
N ASP A 830 55.27 -34.87 -24.34
CA ASP A 830 56.70 -34.99 -24.01
C ASP A 830 57.05 -34.32 -22.66
N ALA A 831 56.23 -34.51 -21.62
CA ALA A 831 56.52 -34.03 -20.29
C ALA A 831 57.66 -34.85 -19.63
N GLU A 832 58.70 -34.18 -19.13
CA GLU A 832 59.79 -34.85 -18.38
C GLU A 832 59.28 -35.39 -17.03
N GLU A 833 59.75 -36.58 -16.63
CA GLU A 833 59.36 -37.23 -15.36
C GLU A 833 60.01 -36.54 -14.15
N THR A 834 59.35 -35.49 -13.66
CA THR A 834 59.73 -34.77 -12.45
C THR A 834 58.83 -35.15 -11.27
N PRO A 835 59.33 -35.86 -10.24
CA PRO A 835 58.52 -36.21 -9.06
C PRO A 835 58.14 -34.95 -8.26
N PRO A 836 56.93 -34.89 -7.67
CA PRO A 836 56.43 -33.70 -6.98
C PRO A 836 57.35 -33.25 -5.84
N THR A 837 57.67 -31.96 -5.77
CA THR A 837 58.30 -31.39 -4.57
C THR A 837 57.23 -31.06 -3.53
N LEU A 838 57.61 -30.92 -2.27
CA LEU A 838 56.69 -30.55 -1.19
C LEU A 838 55.96 -29.22 -1.47
N LYS A 839 56.55 -28.31 -2.26
CA LYS A 839 55.91 -27.05 -2.68
C LYS A 839 54.83 -27.25 -3.73
N ASP A 840 54.86 -28.33 -4.50
CA ASP A 840 53.86 -28.64 -5.51
C ASP A 840 52.65 -29.32 -4.87
N VAL A 841 52.87 -30.25 -3.93
CA VAL A 841 51.79 -30.82 -3.11
C VAL A 841 51.10 -29.75 -2.27
N GLN A 842 51.87 -28.84 -1.68
CA GLN A 842 51.33 -27.67 -0.96
C GLN A 842 50.47 -26.79 -1.89
N ARG A 843 50.92 -26.54 -3.13
CA ARG A 843 50.18 -25.71 -4.11
C ARG A 843 48.81 -26.31 -4.46
N GLU A 844 48.73 -27.62 -4.64
CA GLU A 844 47.44 -28.27 -4.94
C GLU A 844 46.52 -28.32 -3.71
N ILE A 845 47.05 -28.54 -2.51
CA ILE A 845 46.26 -28.41 -1.26
C ILE A 845 45.74 -26.97 -1.08
N GLU A 846 46.55 -25.95 -1.36
CA GLU A 846 46.14 -24.54 -1.37
C GLU A 846 45.18 -24.21 -2.53
N SER A 847 45.20 -24.97 -3.62
CA SER A 847 44.23 -24.89 -4.73
C SER A 847 42.86 -25.42 -4.31
N LEU A 848 42.82 -26.64 -3.76
CA LEU A 848 41.62 -27.27 -3.23
C LEU A 848 41.04 -26.49 -2.03
N HIS A 849 41.87 -25.86 -1.20
CA HIS A 849 41.42 -24.97 -0.12
C HIS A 849 40.63 -23.78 -0.68
N ARG A 850 41.21 -23.03 -1.61
CA ARG A 850 40.54 -21.89 -2.29
C ARG A 850 39.27 -22.32 -3.02
N LEU A 851 39.25 -23.52 -3.58
CA LEU A 851 38.07 -24.08 -4.22
C LEU A 851 36.98 -24.43 -3.19
N SER A 852 37.33 -24.97 -2.02
CA SER A 852 36.37 -25.17 -0.92
C SER A 852 35.82 -23.86 -0.36
N GLU A 853 36.65 -22.81 -0.24
CA GLU A 853 36.21 -21.47 0.18
C GLU A 853 35.21 -20.87 -0.83
N GLN A 854 35.51 -20.96 -2.13
CA GLN A 854 34.58 -20.53 -3.20
C GLN A 854 33.25 -21.28 -3.14
N VAL A 855 33.27 -22.60 -2.88
CA VAL A 855 32.06 -23.41 -2.77
C VAL A 855 31.27 -23.11 -1.49
N THR A 856 31.93 -22.80 -0.36
CA THR A 856 31.22 -22.31 0.86
C THR A 856 30.55 -20.95 0.68
N HIS A 857 30.96 -20.16 -0.31
CA HIS A 857 30.35 -18.87 -0.67
C HIS A 857 29.30 -18.95 -1.78
N LEU A 858 28.90 -20.16 -2.21
CA LEU A 858 27.71 -20.33 -3.04
C LEU A 858 26.43 -20.15 -2.21
N ASP A 859 25.48 -19.40 -2.75
CA ASP A 859 24.17 -19.15 -2.13
C ASP A 859 23.44 -20.46 -1.82
N ASP A 860 22.85 -20.57 -0.63
CA ASP A 860 22.02 -21.73 -0.23
C ASP A 860 20.85 -21.95 -1.19
N VAL A 861 20.27 -20.87 -1.71
CA VAL A 861 19.01 -20.82 -2.45
C VAL A 861 19.08 -19.75 -3.53
N ILE A 862 18.74 -20.10 -4.77
CA ILE A 862 18.65 -19.17 -5.91
C ILE A 862 17.19 -19.09 -6.37
N VAL A 863 16.74 -17.90 -6.79
CA VAL A 863 15.41 -17.71 -7.40
C VAL A 863 15.57 -17.37 -8.89
N LEU A 864 15.17 -18.30 -9.76
CA LEU A 864 15.18 -18.15 -11.21
C LEU A 864 13.93 -17.38 -11.67
N HIS A 865 14.14 -16.44 -12.59
CA HIS A 865 13.14 -15.50 -13.12
C HIS A 865 12.17 -14.86 -12.09
N GLY A 866 12.60 -14.70 -10.84
CA GLY A 866 11.81 -14.10 -9.75
C GLY A 866 10.75 -14.99 -9.11
N TRP A 867 10.50 -16.21 -9.60
CA TRP A 867 9.42 -17.08 -9.08
C TRP A 867 9.78 -18.55 -8.85
N LEU A 868 10.75 -19.15 -9.55
CA LEU A 868 11.15 -20.55 -9.29
C LEU A 868 12.33 -20.60 -8.33
N GLN A 869 12.13 -21.16 -7.14
CA GLN A 869 13.20 -21.35 -6.16
C GLN A 869 13.94 -22.68 -6.36
N VAL A 870 15.28 -22.62 -6.37
CA VAL A 870 16.19 -23.77 -6.45
C VAL A 870 17.06 -23.82 -5.19
N ASP A 871 17.02 -24.95 -4.48
CA ASP A 871 17.81 -25.21 -3.28
C ASP A 871 19.16 -25.84 -3.66
N LEU A 872 20.26 -25.10 -3.48
CA LEU A 872 21.61 -25.55 -3.82
C LEU A 872 22.33 -26.22 -2.64
N ARG A 873 21.76 -26.24 -1.43
CA ARG A 873 22.41 -26.85 -0.25
C ARG A 873 22.84 -28.30 -0.48
N PRO A 874 22.00 -29.21 -1.04
CA PRO A 874 22.41 -30.60 -1.26
C PRO A 874 23.56 -30.73 -2.27
N PHE A 875 23.59 -29.86 -3.30
CA PHE A 875 24.66 -29.82 -4.29
C PHE A 875 25.97 -29.28 -3.68
N ARG A 876 25.91 -28.16 -2.97
CA ARG A 876 27.07 -27.55 -2.30
C ARG A 876 27.68 -28.51 -1.29
N ASP A 877 26.87 -29.11 -0.43
CA ASP A 877 27.35 -29.97 0.66
C ASP A 877 27.96 -31.27 0.07
N SER A 878 27.41 -31.79 -1.03
CA SER A 878 28.02 -32.87 -1.82
C SER A 878 29.35 -32.46 -2.46
N LEU A 879 29.42 -31.25 -3.03
CA LEU A 879 30.63 -30.71 -3.66
C LEU A 879 31.74 -30.46 -2.63
N LEU A 880 31.41 -29.96 -1.44
CA LEU A 880 32.34 -29.82 -0.32
C LEU A 880 32.85 -31.18 0.18
N SER A 881 32.00 -32.20 0.24
CA SER A 881 32.45 -33.57 0.54
C SER A 881 33.43 -34.11 -0.51
N ILE A 882 33.18 -33.84 -1.80
CA ILE A 882 34.08 -34.26 -2.88
C ILE A 882 35.44 -33.53 -2.77
N ILE A 883 35.45 -32.21 -2.56
CA ILE A 883 36.69 -31.43 -2.37
C ILE A 883 37.44 -31.86 -1.10
N TYR A 884 36.73 -32.20 -0.03
CA TYR A 884 37.32 -32.77 1.19
C TYR A 884 38.05 -34.08 0.90
N ASP A 885 37.42 -35.03 0.20
CA ASP A 885 38.04 -36.31 -0.18
C ASP A 885 39.30 -36.09 -1.03
N TRP A 886 39.25 -35.20 -2.03
CA TRP A 886 40.43 -34.83 -2.85
C TRP A 886 41.57 -34.29 -1.96
N ARG A 887 41.26 -33.38 -1.03
CA ARG A 887 42.25 -32.79 -0.12
C ARG A 887 42.82 -33.82 0.86
N HIS A 888 42.00 -34.78 1.32
CA HIS A 888 42.43 -35.87 2.20
C HIS A 888 43.53 -36.71 1.52
N MET A 889 43.32 -37.07 0.25
CA MET A 889 44.25 -37.87 -0.56
C MET A 889 45.67 -37.28 -0.63
N TYR A 890 45.80 -35.98 -0.91
CA TYR A 890 47.09 -35.28 -0.91
C TYR A 890 47.69 -35.14 0.50
N THR A 891 46.85 -35.10 1.54
CA THR A 891 47.29 -34.97 2.94
C THR A 891 47.82 -36.31 3.49
N GLU A 892 47.17 -37.44 3.18
CA GLU A 892 47.65 -38.78 3.54
C GLU A 892 49.00 -39.08 2.88
N TYR A 893 49.16 -38.77 1.58
CA TYR A 893 50.44 -38.91 0.89
C TYR A 893 51.58 -38.15 1.60
N LEU A 894 51.31 -36.94 2.10
CA LEU A 894 52.29 -36.20 2.90
C LEU A 894 52.59 -36.88 4.24
N LEU A 895 51.57 -37.40 4.95
CA LEU A 895 51.74 -38.08 6.24
C LEU A 895 52.57 -39.38 6.11
N ASP A 896 52.33 -40.18 5.08
CA ASP A 896 53.10 -41.40 4.81
C ASP A 896 54.55 -41.06 4.42
N SER A 897 54.74 -40.10 3.51
CA SER A 897 56.09 -39.68 3.05
C SER A 897 56.97 -39.03 4.15
N VAL A 898 56.34 -38.54 5.23
CA VAL A 898 57.01 -38.06 6.45
C VAL A 898 57.29 -39.21 7.42
N SER A 899 56.37 -40.17 7.54
CA SER A 899 56.51 -41.35 8.42
C SER A 899 57.68 -42.25 8.02
N ASP A 900 57.98 -42.34 6.72
CA ASP A 900 59.05 -43.19 6.17
C ASP A 900 60.48 -42.59 6.30
N ARG A 901 60.67 -41.53 7.12
CA ARG A 901 61.97 -40.87 7.34
C ARG A 901 62.59 -41.19 8.72
N PRO A 902 63.47 -42.21 8.84
CA PRO A 902 64.05 -42.60 10.13
C PRO A 902 65.13 -41.65 10.65
N VAL A 903 64.84 -40.93 11.74
CA VAL A 903 65.82 -40.10 12.47
C VAL A 903 66.77 -40.98 13.29
N ARG A 904 68.09 -40.73 13.20
CA ARG A 904 69.14 -41.53 13.86
C ARG A 904 69.69 -40.89 15.15
N SER A 905 69.76 -41.70 16.20
CA SER A 905 70.63 -41.55 17.39
C SER A 905 70.27 -40.39 18.35
N THR A 906 70.61 -40.41 19.66
CA THR A 906 71.66 -41.17 20.38
C THR A 906 71.24 -41.64 21.79
N GLY A 907 71.84 -42.74 22.30
CA GLY A 907 72.37 -42.71 23.68
C GLY A 907 71.82 -43.65 24.78
N ARG A 908 72.36 -44.88 24.84
CA ARG A 908 72.71 -45.67 26.06
C ARG A 908 71.63 -46.23 27.03
N SER A 909 71.99 -47.40 27.60
CA SER A 909 71.50 -48.05 28.84
C SER A 909 70.02 -48.44 28.98
N GLY A 910 69.77 -49.76 29.13
CA GLY A 910 68.68 -50.31 29.95
C GLY A 910 69.14 -50.54 31.41
N PRO A 911 68.45 -51.37 32.25
CA PRO A 911 67.47 -52.40 31.87
C PRO A 911 66.16 -52.47 32.70
N VAL A 912 65.15 -53.16 32.14
CA VAL A 912 64.22 -54.10 32.82
C VAL A 912 63.51 -53.68 34.14
N HIS A 913 62.20 -53.38 34.07
CA HIS A 913 61.14 -54.30 34.54
C HIS A 913 59.68 -53.84 34.22
N SER A 914 58.76 -54.81 34.30
CA SER A 914 57.31 -54.81 34.07
C SER A 914 56.50 -54.64 35.39
N PRO A 915 55.15 -54.83 35.49
CA PRO A 915 54.00 -54.72 34.55
C PRO A 915 52.77 -53.94 35.17
N VAL A 916 51.54 -54.12 34.61
CA VAL A 916 50.19 -54.29 35.28
C VAL A 916 49.02 -53.40 34.79
N ARG A 917 48.07 -54.04 34.05
CA ARG A 917 46.58 -53.94 34.06
C ARG A 917 45.87 -52.55 34.02
N SER A 918 45.05 -52.23 32.99
CA SER A 918 43.61 -52.62 32.75
C SER A 918 42.61 -51.54 33.24
N THR A 919 41.41 -51.28 32.70
CA THR A 919 40.46 -51.92 31.73
C THR A 919 39.74 -50.81 30.92
N GLY A 920 39.03 -51.00 29.79
CA GLY A 920 38.62 -52.20 29.01
C GLY A 920 37.25 -51.95 28.31
N ARG A 921 36.81 -52.86 27.40
CA ARG A 921 35.61 -52.78 26.51
C ARG A 921 35.70 -51.73 25.38
N CYS A 922 35.12 -51.90 24.19
CA CYS A 922 34.62 -53.07 23.41
C CYS A 922 34.84 -52.68 21.92
N SER A 923 35.34 -53.50 20.99
CA SER A 923 34.88 -54.84 20.55
C SER A 923 33.61 -54.83 19.68
N SER A 924 33.78 -54.56 18.39
CA SER A 924 33.15 -55.33 17.29
C SER A 924 33.75 -54.93 15.94
N ASP A 925 34.35 -55.89 15.23
CA ASP A 925 34.94 -55.72 13.90
C ASP A 925 33.90 -55.95 12.80
N THR A 926 33.98 -55.17 11.70
CA THR A 926 33.50 -55.58 10.37
C THR A 926 34.20 -54.78 9.27
N ASP A 927 35.08 -55.46 8.53
CA ASP A 927 35.29 -55.23 7.09
C ASP A 927 33.95 -55.42 6.34
N PRO A 928 33.74 -54.89 5.09
CA PRO A 928 34.77 -54.75 4.05
C PRO A 928 34.62 -53.54 3.08
N SER A 929 35.32 -53.66 1.94
CA SER A 929 35.01 -53.07 0.61
C SER A 929 35.18 -51.56 0.41
N SER A 930 36.34 -51.18 -0.11
CA SER A 930 36.54 -49.95 -0.89
C SER A 930 36.01 -50.11 -2.32
N GLY A 931 35.17 -49.15 -2.76
CA GLY A 931 34.51 -49.15 -4.08
C GLY A 931 33.11 -49.78 -4.01
N PRO A 932 32.06 -48.95 -3.86
CA PRO A 932 31.56 -48.21 -5.03
C PRO A 932 31.27 -46.70 -4.81
N GLU A 933 31.48 -46.16 -3.60
CA GLU A 933 30.94 -44.85 -3.20
C GLU A 933 31.23 -43.67 -4.14
N GLN A 934 32.41 -43.61 -4.79
CA GLN A 934 32.71 -42.54 -5.75
C GLN A 934 31.77 -42.58 -6.96
N THR A 935 31.43 -43.78 -7.45
CA THR A 935 30.50 -43.96 -8.56
C THR A 935 29.08 -43.56 -8.14
N GLU A 936 28.67 -43.85 -6.90
CA GLU A 936 27.36 -43.47 -6.37
C GLU A 936 27.25 -41.97 -6.10
N ARG A 937 28.24 -41.35 -5.45
CA ARG A 937 28.29 -39.88 -5.22
C ARG A 937 28.44 -39.11 -6.53
N GLY A 938 29.24 -39.60 -7.48
CA GLY A 938 29.35 -39.04 -8.84
C GLY A 938 28.08 -39.23 -9.67
N THR A 939 27.34 -40.31 -9.46
CA THR A 939 25.99 -40.49 -10.04
C THR A 939 25.00 -39.52 -9.41
N MET A 940 25.04 -39.32 -8.08
CA MET A 940 24.19 -38.36 -7.37
C MET A 940 24.39 -36.92 -7.88
N MET A 941 25.65 -36.48 -8.10
CA MET A 941 25.94 -35.19 -8.74
C MET A 941 25.42 -35.12 -10.20
N ARG A 942 25.31 -36.25 -10.91
CA ARG A 942 24.68 -36.36 -12.24
C ARG A 942 23.15 -36.49 -12.21
N THR A 943 22.52 -36.63 -11.03
CA THR A 943 21.06 -36.50 -10.87
C THR A 943 20.64 -35.12 -10.35
N TYR A 944 21.59 -34.30 -9.86
CA TYR A 944 21.40 -32.89 -9.51
C TYR A 944 21.76 -31.91 -10.65
N ARG A 945 22.28 -32.40 -11.78
CA ARG A 945 22.68 -31.66 -12.99
C ARG A 945 21.74 -31.98 -14.16
#